data_AF-A0A3A8T144-F1
#
_entry.id   AF-A0A3A8T144-F1
#
_cell.length_a   1.000
_cell.length_b   1.000
_cell.length_c   1.000
_cell.angle_alpha   90.00
_cell.angle_beta   90.00
_cell.angle_gamma   90.00
#
_symmetry.space_group_name_H-M   'P 1'
#
loop_
_entity.id
_entity.type
_entity.pdbx_description
1 polymer ?
#
loop_
_entity_poly.entity_id
_entity_poly.type
_entity_poly.pdbx_seq_one_letter_code
_entity_poly.pdbx_strand_id
1 'polypeptide(L)'
;MTAQLRRILIIGLAFLAGCTAQDAPPEEVAPAPQSILQRLDTPASRVLAVPKWVGVLKARSRTSGQWTTPYTSHQWKDDLTYLAPIEISMLEGSNFGLSTIKRGFYNFSRTGQDIFQGQTISTQVARCSDSALARTAFIEFPTDSSYKMQLTPFTGLPCKGTVTQYGTTTDTEFTWYTLSPIQFGSHFVFDLPAVDAPLRIHGTKHLITSDSTVLANIPNPIPYGMTPVEWDIEWDLRPESDDLDLVLSAENYNDWLPLAKLEPVIGSSLTAGSLEPGSTLVVKAEAVPKPDSSSTPKLKKITFYLKSSNVPGIAMNTPYENTPPFGDVNRDLQFEQDKNALHGLDFIDIATVQTPEGEYTEAEAVVSSFDFGGYGEIVAWGETEDGESVLSMLENPGSTPGVPLPPIEGPLLLPKRASDSFIADKWKADTNSLSKADLDDSDVLGEGRGDPGCPGDGLTLYEEYRGFILNNEHVRTKPTDVDYFLNNKIGGAASGGINLFSSLTGIKVHFVSEDDFETSTRIINSAYNKATHQNDQHLVILREQTGVNGTSKAHGGPSNPRNITHIGIATGTLNDIPAEGRASIIAHELAHSVNVPHHGEGGIFIATITGTGTLRKETPIDNTLSPGGVEVYLEPLTRAQPPRELATDPYFLIAARCNQDGTQSVFSGAHDCIMRYRADVLVHLNPANERYKRYFLTGHNPEPYGNTLCSTRYGTGFNAGTNGRHLGAASGRGECIKKICASDKYTLPVWTEPPCTPIRTVTTYPD
;
A
#
# COMPACT_ATOMS: atom_id res chain seq x y z
N MET A 1 6.55 -28.95 34.38
CA MET A 1 7.33 -29.38 33.20
C MET A 1 8.48 -28.39 33.02
N THR A 2 9.47 -28.20 33.90
CA THR A 2 10.35 -29.08 34.71
C THR A 2 11.32 -29.94 33.90
N ALA A 3 12.52 -29.38 33.67
CA ALA A 3 13.80 -29.91 34.16
C ALA A 3 14.26 -31.34 33.78
N GLN A 4 13.65 -31.99 32.78
CA GLN A 4 13.99 -33.37 32.40
C GLN A 4 14.72 -33.56 31.06
N LEU A 5 15.11 -32.48 30.36
CA LEU A 5 15.88 -32.57 29.10
C LEU A 5 17.37 -32.17 29.23
N ARG A 6 17.82 -31.69 30.41
CA ARG A 6 19.24 -31.38 30.68
C ARG A 6 20.05 -32.55 31.27
N ARG A 7 19.47 -33.74 31.47
CA ARG A 7 20.15 -34.91 32.08
C ARG A 7 20.64 -35.99 31.09
N ILE A 8 20.32 -35.89 29.80
CA ILE A 8 20.81 -36.86 28.80
C ILE A 8 22.12 -36.39 28.14
N LEU A 9 22.47 -35.10 28.21
CA LEU A 9 23.69 -34.57 27.58
C LEU A 9 24.95 -34.56 28.48
N ILE A 10 24.84 -34.93 29.76
CA ILE A 10 25.98 -34.88 30.72
C ILE A 10 26.54 -36.27 31.06
N ILE A 11 25.90 -37.36 30.64
CA ILE A 11 26.40 -38.74 30.87
C ILE A 11 27.26 -39.28 29.71
N GLY A 12 27.21 -38.65 28.52
CA GLY A 12 28.05 -39.04 27.37
C GLY A 12 29.49 -38.53 27.40
N LEU A 13 29.82 -37.57 28.27
CA LEU A 13 31.12 -36.86 28.28
C LEU A 13 32.04 -37.22 29.45
N ALA A 14 31.68 -38.22 30.28
CA ALA A 14 32.48 -38.66 31.42
C ALA A 14 33.05 -40.08 31.29
N PHE A 15 33.02 -40.69 30.10
CA PHE A 15 33.59 -42.02 29.83
C PHE A 15 34.89 -42.01 29.00
N LEU A 16 35.46 -40.83 28.70
CA LEU A 16 36.68 -40.70 27.89
C LEU A 16 37.86 -39.99 28.58
N ALA A 17 37.77 -39.76 29.89
CA ALA A 17 38.87 -39.22 30.68
C ALA A 17 39.06 -40.02 31.97
N GLY A 18 39.92 -41.05 31.94
CA GLY A 18 40.31 -41.76 33.16
C GLY A 18 40.77 -43.20 33.01
N CYS A 19 41.67 -43.50 32.07
CA CYS A 19 42.51 -44.71 32.14
C CYS A 19 43.93 -44.36 31.67
N THR A 20 44.82 -44.06 32.61
CA THR A 20 46.27 -44.14 32.43
C THR A 20 46.81 -45.20 33.38
N ALA A 21 47.65 -46.10 32.86
CA ALA A 21 48.90 -46.58 33.46
C ALA A 21 49.15 -48.06 33.14
N GLN A 22 49.86 -48.33 32.05
CA GLN A 22 50.80 -49.44 31.97
C GLN A 22 51.83 -49.15 30.87
N ASP A 23 53.10 -49.12 31.27
CA ASP A 23 54.25 -48.84 30.41
C ASP A 23 54.39 -49.91 29.32
N ALA A 24 54.38 -49.48 28.06
CA ALA A 24 54.75 -50.28 26.89
C ALA A 24 56.19 -49.92 26.45
N PRO A 25 56.93 -50.86 25.83
CA PRO A 25 58.37 -50.72 25.56
C PRO A 25 58.66 -49.66 24.49
N PRO A 26 59.92 -49.19 24.36
CA PRO A 26 60.28 -48.16 23.39
C PRO A 26 60.18 -48.72 21.97
N GLU A 27 59.05 -48.44 21.33
CA GLU A 27 58.83 -48.71 19.92
C GLU A 27 59.52 -47.60 19.11
N GLU A 28 60.30 -48.01 18.12
CA GLU A 28 60.97 -47.14 17.15
C GLU A 28 60.02 -46.05 16.67
N VAL A 29 60.53 -44.81 16.67
CA VAL A 29 59.85 -43.65 16.09
C VAL A 29 59.60 -43.94 14.61
N ALA A 30 58.44 -44.50 14.29
CA ALA A 30 57.85 -44.35 12.98
C ALA A 30 57.70 -42.85 12.75
N PRO A 31 58.20 -42.31 11.62
CA PRO A 31 57.98 -40.91 11.31
C PRO A 31 56.47 -40.68 11.30
N ALA A 32 56.04 -39.53 11.85
CA ALA A 32 54.65 -39.09 11.78
C ALA A 32 54.13 -39.34 10.36
N PRO A 33 52.88 -39.85 10.17
CA PRO A 33 52.27 -39.77 8.86
C PRO A 33 52.31 -38.30 8.50
N GLN A 34 53.10 -37.96 7.48
CA GLN A 34 53.12 -36.60 6.96
C GLN A 34 51.68 -36.21 6.77
N SER A 35 51.23 -35.25 7.58
CA SER A 35 49.93 -34.62 7.44
C SER A 35 49.74 -34.34 5.97
N ILE A 36 48.54 -34.65 5.49
CA ILE A 36 48.00 -34.45 4.15
C ILE A 36 48.30 -33.00 3.69
N LEU A 37 49.53 -32.76 3.25
CA LEU A 37 49.81 -31.84 2.18
C LEU A 37 49.30 -32.61 0.97
N GLN A 38 48.01 -32.43 0.65
CA GLN A 38 47.48 -32.81 -0.66
C GLN A 38 48.52 -32.32 -1.66
N ARG A 39 49.23 -33.27 -2.29
CA ARG A 39 50.09 -32.90 -3.39
C ARG A 39 49.18 -32.24 -4.41
N LEU A 40 49.44 -30.98 -4.70
CA LEU A 40 48.76 -30.16 -5.69
C LEU A 40 49.11 -30.63 -7.12
N ASP A 41 49.31 -31.94 -7.30
CA ASP A 41 49.86 -32.60 -8.49
C ASP A 41 48.77 -32.83 -9.55
N THR A 42 47.48 -32.69 -9.21
CA THR A 42 46.37 -32.82 -10.15
C THR A 42 45.58 -31.51 -10.29
N PRO A 43 44.97 -31.23 -11.45
CA PRO A 43 44.07 -30.10 -11.62
C PRO A 43 42.97 -30.04 -10.56
N ALA A 44 42.33 -31.18 -10.25
CA ALA A 44 41.28 -31.25 -9.24
C ALA A 44 41.80 -30.96 -7.83
N SER A 45 42.96 -31.48 -7.42
CA SER A 45 43.49 -31.22 -6.08
C SER A 45 43.87 -29.75 -5.88
N ARG A 46 44.36 -29.07 -6.93
CA ARG A 46 44.60 -27.62 -6.92
C ARG A 46 43.33 -26.80 -6.72
N VAL A 47 42.26 -27.16 -7.43
CA VAL A 47 40.98 -26.45 -7.34
C VAL A 47 40.30 -26.67 -5.99
N LEU A 48 40.30 -27.91 -5.50
CA LEU A 48 39.72 -28.28 -4.20
C LEU A 48 40.47 -27.68 -3.01
N ALA A 49 41.75 -27.32 -3.17
CA ALA A 49 42.54 -26.65 -2.14
C ALA A 49 42.14 -25.19 -1.91
N VAL A 50 41.43 -24.56 -2.87
CA VAL A 50 40.91 -23.20 -2.72
C VAL A 50 39.54 -23.27 -2.03
N PRO A 51 39.41 -22.77 -0.79
CA PRO A 51 38.20 -22.97 0.01
C PRO A 51 36.98 -22.23 -0.54
N LYS A 52 37.20 -21.08 -1.19
CA LYS A 52 36.14 -20.20 -1.68
C LYS A 52 36.45 -19.68 -3.07
N TRP A 53 35.49 -19.87 -3.97
CA TRP A 53 35.49 -19.31 -5.31
C TRP A 53 34.33 -18.34 -5.44
N VAL A 54 34.56 -17.24 -6.15
CA VAL A 54 33.53 -16.27 -6.49
C VAL A 54 33.55 -16.03 -7.98
N GLY A 55 32.43 -15.59 -8.51
CA GLY A 55 32.33 -15.29 -9.92
C GLY A 55 30.91 -14.95 -10.32
N VAL A 56 30.62 -15.14 -11.60
CA VAL A 56 29.32 -14.79 -12.17
C VAL A 56 28.76 -15.94 -12.99
N LEU A 57 27.44 -16.11 -12.92
CA LEU A 57 26.62 -16.89 -13.84
C LEU A 57 25.99 -15.93 -14.82
N LYS A 58 26.35 -16.03 -16.09
CA LYS A 58 25.64 -15.38 -17.19
C LYS A 58 24.83 -16.46 -17.91
N ALA A 59 23.54 -16.23 -18.08
CA ALA A 59 22.72 -17.10 -18.92
C ALA A 59 21.91 -16.22 -19.85
N ARG A 60 22.16 -16.35 -21.15
CA ARG A 60 21.33 -15.76 -22.18
C ARG A 60 20.47 -16.83 -22.81
N SER A 61 19.20 -16.53 -23.07
CA SER A 61 18.47 -17.29 -24.07
C SER A 61 17.84 -16.41 -25.11
N ARG A 62 17.72 -16.97 -26.30
CA ARG A 62 17.03 -16.38 -27.42
C ARG A 62 16.12 -17.41 -28.00
N THR A 63 14.89 -17.02 -28.29
CA THR A 63 14.05 -17.81 -29.17
C THR A 63 13.43 -16.87 -30.17
N SER A 64 13.40 -17.29 -31.42
CA SER A 64 12.64 -16.60 -32.44
C SER A 64 12.21 -17.61 -33.47
N GLY A 65 11.02 -17.44 -34.00
CA GLY A 65 10.51 -18.41 -34.94
C GLY A 65 9.19 -18.03 -35.54
N GLN A 66 8.80 -18.84 -36.51
CA GLN A 66 7.47 -18.87 -37.05
C GLN A 66 7.07 -20.31 -37.33
N TRP A 67 5.86 -20.68 -36.91
CA TRP A 67 5.19 -21.87 -37.41
C TRP A 67 3.83 -21.50 -37.97
N THR A 68 3.37 -22.28 -38.96
CA THR A 68 2.09 -22.06 -39.66
C THR A 68 1.27 -23.34 -39.66
N THR A 69 -0.01 -23.23 -39.33
CA THR A 69 -1.05 -24.22 -39.63
C THR A 69 -1.86 -23.74 -40.84
N PRO A 70 -2.82 -24.54 -41.36
CA PRO A 70 -3.76 -24.06 -42.37
C PRO A 70 -4.61 -22.84 -41.95
N TYR A 71 -4.67 -22.52 -40.65
CA TYR A 71 -5.55 -21.48 -40.11
C TYR A 71 -4.82 -20.34 -39.40
N THR A 72 -3.65 -20.61 -38.81
CA THR A 72 -2.90 -19.68 -37.96
C THR A 72 -1.42 -19.67 -38.30
N SER A 73 -0.78 -18.53 -38.12
CA SER A 73 0.68 -18.38 -38.06
C SER A 73 1.03 -17.71 -36.75
N HIS A 74 1.99 -18.24 -36.01
CA HIS A 74 2.54 -17.60 -34.83
C HIS A 74 3.96 -17.16 -35.14
N GLN A 75 4.30 -15.91 -34.82
CA GLN A 75 5.64 -15.35 -34.91
C GLN A 75 6.07 -14.85 -33.53
N TRP A 76 7.30 -15.11 -33.12
CA TRP A 76 7.79 -14.63 -31.83
C TRP A 76 9.28 -14.34 -31.84
N LYS A 77 9.71 -13.57 -30.84
CA LYS A 77 11.09 -13.27 -30.50
C LYS A 77 11.18 -12.93 -29.01
N ASP A 78 11.94 -13.72 -28.27
CA ASP A 78 12.23 -13.51 -26.84
C ASP A 78 13.76 -13.48 -26.64
N ASP A 79 14.22 -12.65 -25.70
CA ASP A 79 15.62 -12.50 -25.31
C ASP A 79 15.72 -12.31 -23.78
N LEU A 80 16.27 -13.33 -23.12
CA LEU A 80 16.74 -13.45 -21.74
C LEU A 80 18.16 -13.09 -21.48
N THR A 81 18.52 -12.12 -20.64
CA THR A 81 19.85 -12.12 -20.01
C THR A 81 19.76 -12.19 -18.50
N TYR A 82 20.27 -13.26 -17.90
CA TYR A 82 20.38 -13.48 -16.46
C TYR A 82 21.84 -13.36 -16.05
N LEU A 83 22.09 -12.62 -14.98
CA LEU A 83 23.38 -12.42 -14.37
C LEU A 83 23.24 -12.65 -12.87
N ALA A 84 24.01 -13.55 -12.30
CA ALA A 84 24.03 -13.71 -10.85
C ALA A 84 25.44 -13.93 -10.33
N PRO A 85 25.82 -13.30 -9.21
CA PRO A 85 27.03 -13.70 -8.51
C PRO A 85 26.89 -15.14 -8.04
N ILE A 86 27.97 -15.89 -8.17
CA ILE A 86 28.06 -17.25 -7.66
C ILE A 86 29.19 -17.27 -6.65
N GLU A 87 28.90 -17.85 -5.50
CA GLU A 87 29.90 -18.28 -4.55
C GLU A 87 29.95 -19.81 -4.55
N ILE A 88 31.15 -20.38 -4.49
CA ILE A 88 31.34 -21.82 -4.28
C ILE A 88 32.24 -22.01 -3.06
N SER A 89 31.72 -22.68 -2.05
CA SER A 89 32.50 -23.19 -0.94
C SER A 89 32.90 -24.64 -1.22
N MET A 90 34.21 -24.89 -1.33
CA MET A 90 34.73 -26.25 -1.47
C MET A 90 34.65 -26.95 -0.11
N LEU A 91 34.15 -28.19 -0.09
CA LEU A 91 34.08 -28.97 1.14
C LEU A 91 35.37 -29.77 1.33
N GLU A 92 36.05 -29.52 2.45
CA GLU A 92 37.30 -30.19 2.80
C GLU A 92 37.15 -31.72 2.77
N GLY A 93 38.07 -32.39 2.07
CA GLY A 93 38.06 -33.85 1.94
C GLY A 93 36.99 -34.44 1.02
N SER A 94 36.21 -33.61 0.31
CA SER A 94 35.21 -34.08 -0.67
C SER A 94 35.61 -33.77 -2.12
N ASN A 95 34.93 -34.42 -3.08
CA ASN A 95 35.05 -34.14 -4.51
C ASN A 95 33.88 -33.28 -5.04
N PHE A 96 33.27 -32.45 -4.19
CA PHE A 96 32.23 -31.51 -4.59
C PHE A 96 32.30 -30.20 -3.79
N GLY A 97 31.72 -29.15 -4.36
CA GLY A 97 31.57 -27.84 -3.75
C GLY A 97 30.09 -27.46 -3.68
N LEU A 98 29.72 -26.77 -2.60
CA LEU A 98 28.39 -26.18 -2.48
C LEU A 98 28.42 -24.81 -3.12
N SER A 99 27.59 -24.61 -4.14
CA SER A 99 27.47 -23.32 -4.78
C SER A 99 26.21 -22.62 -4.32
N THR A 100 26.38 -21.37 -3.90
CA THR A 100 25.30 -20.43 -3.65
C THR A 100 25.31 -19.42 -4.77
N ILE A 101 24.33 -19.50 -5.67
CA ILE A 101 24.01 -18.41 -6.58
C ILE A 101 23.34 -17.35 -5.71
N LYS A 102 24.01 -16.22 -5.51
CA LYS A 102 23.47 -15.08 -4.76
C LYS A 102 22.25 -14.54 -5.50
N ARG A 103 21.59 -13.53 -4.91
CA ARG A 103 20.47 -12.85 -5.58
C ARG A 103 20.91 -12.45 -6.99
N GLY A 104 20.21 -12.98 -7.99
CA GLY A 104 20.55 -12.83 -9.40
C GLY A 104 19.63 -11.83 -10.08
N PHE A 105 20.14 -11.13 -11.07
CA PHE A 105 19.46 -10.10 -11.83
C PHE A 105 19.16 -10.61 -13.23
N TYR A 106 18.04 -10.20 -13.80
CA TYR A 106 17.71 -10.53 -15.19
C TYR A 106 17.15 -9.34 -15.93
N ASN A 107 17.30 -9.35 -17.24
CA ASN A 107 16.65 -8.46 -18.18
C ASN A 107 15.92 -9.30 -19.24
N PHE A 108 14.59 -9.32 -19.16
CA PHE A 108 13.71 -9.99 -20.13
C PHE A 108 13.21 -9.04 -21.18
N SER A 109 13.21 -9.48 -22.43
CA SER A 109 12.41 -8.87 -23.49
C SER A 109 11.69 -9.93 -24.31
N ARG A 110 10.45 -9.63 -24.69
CA ARG A 110 9.59 -10.47 -25.53
C ARG A 110 8.79 -9.62 -26.50
N THR A 111 8.68 -10.14 -27.72
CA THR A 111 7.80 -9.63 -28.77
C THR A 111 7.18 -10.82 -29.50
N GLY A 112 5.86 -10.93 -29.54
CA GLY A 112 5.13 -12.01 -30.19
C GLY A 112 3.94 -11.51 -30.99
N GLN A 113 3.55 -12.24 -32.03
CA GLN A 113 2.38 -11.95 -32.87
C GLN A 113 1.68 -13.24 -33.30
N ASP A 114 0.37 -13.28 -33.13
CA ASP A 114 -0.49 -14.32 -33.70
C ASP A 114 -1.23 -13.74 -34.91
N ILE A 115 -1.17 -14.47 -36.04
CA ILE A 115 -1.77 -14.09 -37.31
C ILE A 115 -2.78 -15.18 -37.70
N PHE A 116 -4.04 -14.80 -37.93
CA PHE A 116 -5.09 -15.69 -38.41
C PHE A 116 -5.54 -15.22 -39.79
N GLN A 117 -5.50 -16.11 -40.80
CA GLN A 117 -5.87 -15.79 -42.19
C GLN A 117 -5.22 -14.50 -42.75
N GLY A 118 -3.95 -14.24 -42.39
CA GLY A 118 -3.19 -13.08 -42.85
C GLY A 118 -3.45 -11.78 -42.06
N GLN A 119 -4.28 -11.81 -41.02
CA GLN A 119 -4.51 -10.68 -40.11
C GLN A 119 -3.87 -10.93 -38.74
N THR A 120 -3.14 -9.96 -38.20
CA THR A 120 -2.64 -10.01 -36.82
C THR A 120 -3.82 -9.95 -35.86
N ILE A 121 -4.06 -11.03 -35.13
CA ILE A 121 -5.14 -11.13 -34.13
C ILE A 121 -4.65 -10.93 -32.70
N SER A 122 -3.34 -11.07 -32.46
CA SER A 122 -2.70 -10.86 -31.15
C SER A 122 -1.30 -10.26 -31.31
N THR A 123 -0.92 -9.31 -30.46
CA THR A 123 0.46 -8.82 -30.29
C THR A 123 0.86 -8.87 -28.83
N GLN A 124 2.02 -9.43 -28.52
CA GLN A 124 2.54 -9.66 -27.17
C GLN A 124 3.82 -8.87 -27.00
N VAL A 125 3.97 -8.09 -25.93
CA VAL A 125 5.20 -7.35 -25.62
C VAL A 125 5.47 -7.42 -24.13
N ALA A 126 6.69 -7.79 -23.74
CA ALA A 126 7.11 -7.73 -22.34
C ALA A 126 8.55 -7.24 -22.25
N ARG A 127 8.84 -6.41 -21.25
CA ARG A 127 10.21 -6.06 -20.88
C ARG A 127 10.32 -5.83 -19.37
N CYS A 128 11.38 -6.33 -18.76
CA CYS A 128 11.64 -6.08 -17.34
C CYS A 128 13.09 -6.32 -16.97
N SER A 129 13.58 -5.52 -16.02
CA SER A 129 14.75 -5.87 -15.22
C SER A 129 14.32 -6.11 -13.77
N ASP A 130 14.69 -7.26 -13.20
CA ASP A 130 14.32 -7.64 -11.84
C ASP A 130 15.42 -8.50 -11.20
N SER A 131 15.31 -8.72 -9.89
CA SER A 131 16.14 -9.62 -9.11
C SER A 131 15.34 -10.85 -8.65
N ALA A 132 15.93 -12.02 -8.73
CA ALA A 132 15.40 -13.26 -8.18
C ALA A 132 16.21 -13.70 -6.95
N LEU A 133 15.53 -14.36 -6.00
CA LEU A 133 16.16 -14.94 -4.82
C LEU A 133 17.34 -15.83 -5.18
N ALA A 134 18.27 -15.94 -4.23
CA ALA A 134 19.40 -16.84 -4.29
C ALA A 134 18.95 -18.27 -4.62
N ARG A 135 19.71 -18.93 -5.49
CA ARG A 135 19.48 -20.33 -5.86
C ARG A 135 20.71 -21.15 -5.51
N THR A 136 20.55 -22.45 -5.33
CA THR A 136 21.69 -23.34 -5.11
C THR A 136 22.21 -23.88 -6.44
N ALA A 137 23.50 -24.10 -6.53
CA ALA A 137 24.10 -24.93 -7.56
C ALA A 137 25.04 -25.93 -6.89
N PHE A 138 25.46 -26.95 -7.63
CA PHE A 138 26.45 -27.90 -7.16
C PHE A 138 27.57 -27.97 -8.19
N ILE A 139 28.81 -27.97 -7.71
CA ILE A 139 29.95 -28.35 -8.53
C ILE A 139 30.45 -29.71 -8.06
N GLU A 140 30.62 -30.64 -8.97
CA GLU A 140 31.18 -31.96 -8.71
C GLU A 140 32.45 -32.14 -9.54
N PHE A 141 33.39 -32.95 -9.08
CA PHE A 141 34.63 -33.26 -9.80
C PHE A 141 34.63 -34.76 -10.16
N PRO A 142 34.10 -35.15 -11.33
CA PRO A 142 33.96 -36.55 -11.71
C PRO A 142 35.29 -37.25 -11.98
N THR A 143 36.31 -36.49 -12.40
CA THR A 143 37.67 -36.97 -12.66
C THR A 143 38.70 -35.94 -12.19
N ASP A 144 39.99 -36.32 -12.15
CA ASP A 144 41.09 -35.41 -11.79
C ASP A 144 41.29 -34.23 -12.75
N SER A 145 40.64 -34.26 -13.92
CA SER A 145 40.80 -33.29 -15.00
C SER A 145 39.50 -32.64 -15.44
N SER A 146 38.37 -32.93 -14.80
CA SER A 146 37.06 -32.40 -15.19
C SER A 146 36.19 -32.01 -14.00
N TYR A 147 35.26 -31.10 -14.25
CA TYR A 147 34.21 -30.74 -13.31
C TYR A 147 32.84 -30.75 -13.99
N LYS A 148 31.80 -30.88 -13.18
CA LYS A 148 30.40 -30.81 -13.60
C LYS A 148 29.71 -29.71 -12.80
N MET A 149 29.08 -28.76 -13.50
CA MET A 149 28.27 -27.72 -12.86
C MET A 149 26.78 -28.04 -13.01
N GLN A 150 26.13 -28.31 -11.89
CA GLN A 150 24.68 -28.53 -11.82
C GLN A 150 24.01 -27.25 -11.34
N LEU A 151 23.44 -26.49 -12.28
CA LEU A 151 22.63 -25.32 -11.97
C LEU A 151 21.25 -25.79 -11.47
N THR A 152 20.63 -25.03 -10.55
CA THR A 152 19.21 -25.22 -10.28
C THR A 152 18.39 -24.83 -11.52
N PRO A 153 17.20 -25.42 -11.71
CA PRO A 153 16.33 -25.05 -12.81
C PRO A 153 16.10 -23.54 -12.89
N PHE A 154 16.22 -22.97 -14.10
CA PHE A 154 15.73 -21.63 -14.40
C PHE A 154 14.21 -21.70 -14.50
N THR A 155 13.55 -21.77 -13.34
CA THR A 155 12.10 -21.87 -13.26
C THR A 155 11.48 -20.49 -13.18
N GLY A 156 10.65 -20.20 -14.19
CA GLY A 156 9.58 -19.21 -14.15
C GLY A 156 9.96 -17.87 -13.55
N LEU A 157 10.97 -17.20 -14.11
CA LEU A 157 11.21 -15.79 -13.84
C LEU A 157 10.04 -15.01 -14.48
N PRO A 158 9.13 -14.43 -13.70
CA PRO A 158 7.97 -13.76 -14.25
C PRO A 158 8.33 -12.37 -14.73
N CYS A 159 7.80 -11.99 -15.88
CA CYS A 159 7.92 -10.66 -16.41
C CYS A 159 6.55 -10.14 -16.82
N LYS A 160 6.17 -8.98 -16.30
CA LYS A 160 4.94 -8.34 -16.73
C LYS A 160 5.08 -7.82 -18.15
N GLY A 161 4.03 -7.98 -18.93
CA GLY A 161 3.90 -7.42 -20.26
C GLY A 161 2.44 -7.34 -20.66
N THR A 162 2.19 -7.12 -21.95
CA THR A 162 0.84 -6.89 -22.47
C THR A 162 0.55 -7.72 -23.70
N VAL A 163 -0.74 -8.01 -23.89
CA VAL A 163 -1.30 -8.73 -25.04
C VAL A 163 -2.40 -7.88 -25.64
N THR A 164 -2.24 -7.49 -26.90
CA THR A 164 -3.27 -6.79 -27.68
C THR A 164 -3.98 -7.79 -28.57
N GLN A 165 -5.18 -8.20 -28.18
CA GLN A 165 -5.99 -9.17 -28.92
C GLN A 165 -7.26 -8.50 -29.49
N TYR A 166 -7.48 -8.61 -30.80
CA TYR A 166 -8.62 -7.98 -31.50
C TYR A 166 -8.79 -6.47 -31.22
N GLY A 167 -7.70 -5.74 -31.00
CA GLY A 167 -7.71 -4.30 -30.69
C GLY A 167 -7.85 -3.95 -29.21
N THR A 168 -8.05 -4.94 -28.34
CA THR A 168 -8.09 -4.75 -26.88
C THR A 168 -6.76 -5.15 -26.27
N THR A 169 -6.13 -4.27 -25.49
CA THR A 169 -4.90 -4.61 -24.77
C THR A 169 -5.19 -5.01 -23.32
N THR A 170 -4.61 -6.13 -22.89
CA THR A 170 -4.71 -6.67 -21.52
C THR A 170 -3.32 -6.99 -20.97
N ASP A 171 -3.13 -6.81 -19.67
CA ASP A 171 -1.89 -7.21 -19.00
C ASP A 171 -1.79 -8.73 -18.84
N THR A 172 -0.57 -9.24 -18.92
CA THR A 172 -0.28 -10.64 -18.67
C THR A 172 1.11 -10.81 -18.05
N GLU A 173 1.31 -11.95 -17.41
CA GLU A 173 2.59 -12.35 -16.86
C GLU A 173 3.22 -13.38 -17.82
N PHE A 174 4.35 -13.01 -18.39
CA PHE A 174 5.15 -13.90 -19.22
C PHE A 174 6.18 -14.58 -18.33
N THR A 175 6.23 -15.90 -18.38
CA THR A 175 7.29 -16.65 -17.72
C THR A 175 8.34 -17.09 -18.72
N TRP A 176 9.57 -17.08 -18.26
CA TRP A 176 10.68 -17.61 -19.02
C TRP A 176 10.57 -19.14 -19.25
N TYR A 177 11.09 -19.63 -20.38
CA TYR A 177 11.25 -21.06 -20.73
C TYR A 177 12.06 -21.89 -19.73
N THR A 178 11.45 -22.88 -19.09
CA THR A 178 12.18 -23.68 -18.10
C THR A 178 13.34 -24.47 -18.72
N LEU A 179 14.56 -24.20 -18.25
CA LEU A 179 15.69 -25.11 -18.43
C LEU A 179 15.88 -25.87 -17.12
N SER A 180 15.84 -27.20 -17.18
CA SER A 180 16.14 -28.08 -16.05
C SER A 180 17.51 -28.73 -16.24
N PRO A 181 18.57 -28.22 -15.60
CA PRO A 181 19.92 -28.77 -15.73
C PRO A 181 20.02 -30.20 -15.19
N ILE A 182 19.10 -30.61 -14.30
CA ILE A 182 18.97 -32.00 -13.82
C ILE A 182 18.73 -32.95 -15.00
N GLN A 183 17.94 -32.54 -15.99
CA GLN A 183 17.66 -33.34 -17.19
C GLN A 183 18.83 -33.34 -18.20
N PHE A 184 19.72 -32.35 -18.13
CA PHE A 184 20.79 -32.13 -19.11
C PHE A 184 22.20 -32.25 -18.51
N GLY A 185 22.34 -32.79 -17.30
CA GLY A 185 23.58 -32.71 -16.53
C GLY A 185 24.83 -33.29 -17.22
N SER A 186 24.67 -34.23 -18.17
CA SER A 186 25.77 -34.75 -18.98
C SER A 186 26.36 -33.73 -19.96
N HIS A 187 25.59 -32.70 -20.32
CA HIS A 187 26.06 -31.63 -21.22
C HIS A 187 26.91 -30.57 -20.51
N PHE A 188 26.95 -30.60 -19.17
CA PHE A 188 27.64 -29.63 -18.32
C PHE A 188 28.89 -30.21 -17.65
N VAL A 189 29.66 -31.03 -18.37
CA VAL A 189 30.97 -31.52 -17.95
C VAL A 189 32.05 -30.79 -18.73
N PHE A 190 33.05 -30.24 -18.04
CA PHE A 190 34.08 -29.35 -18.58
C PHE A 190 35.46 -29.72 -18.05
N ASP A 191 36.50 -29.32 -18.77
CA ASP A 191 37.88 -29.54 -18.35
C ASP A 191 38.29 -28.56 -17.25
N LEU A 192 39.12 -29.03 -16.33
CA LEU A 192 39.78 -28.21 -15.32
C LEU A 192 41.03 -27.52 -15.89
N PRO A 193 41.43 -26.36 -15.34
CA PRO A 193 42.69 -25.72 -15.71
C PRO A 193 43.87 -26.65 -15.44
N ALA A 194 44.80 -26.75 -16.39
CA ALA A 194 46.03 -27.52 -16.24
C ALA A 194 46.85 -27.05 -15.02
N VAL A 195 47.74 -27.91 -14.51
CA VAL A 195 48.53 -27.66 -13.28
C VAL A 195 49.38 -26.38 -13.35
N ASP A 196 49.77 -25.96 -14.55
CA ASP A 196 50.55 -24.75 -14.85
C ASP A 196 49.69 -23.55 -15.29
N ALA A 197 48.38 -23.74 -15.50
CA ALA A 197 47.46 -22.66 -15.86
C ALA A 197 46.99 -21.86 -14.62
N PRO A 198 46.59 -20.58 -14.82
CA PRO A 198 45.93 -19.78 -13.79
C PRO A 198 44.70 -20.50 -13.21
N LEU A 199 44.45 -20.30 -11.91
CA LEU A 199 43.29 -20.87 -11.22
C LEU A 199 42.02 -20.14 -11.65
N ARG A 200 41.36 -20.69 -12.67
CA ARG A 200 40.10 -20.19 -13.22
C ARG A 200 39.21 -21.36 -13.62
N ILE A 201 38.01 -21.43 -13.07
CA ILE A 201 37.00 -22.41 -13.47
C ILE A 201 36.02 -21.66 -14.38
N HIS A 202 36.26 -21.79 -15.67
CA HIS A 202 35.43 -21.18 -16.69
C HIS A 202 34.73 -22.26 -17.49
N GLY A 203 33.48 -22.00 -17.85
CA GLY A 203 32.70 -22.87 -18.71
C GLY A 203 31.72 -22.06 -19.52
N THR A 204 31.70 -22.32 -20.83
CA THR A 204 30.67 -21.82 -21.73
C THR A 204 29.92 -22.99 -22.32
N LYS A 205 28.60 -22.89 -22.34
CA LYS A 205 27.74 -23.85 -23.00
C LYS A 205 26.74 -23.16 -23.89
N HIS A 206 26.86 -23.49 -25.17
CA HIS A 206 25.81 -23.25 -26.13
C HIS A 206 24.98 -24.52 -26.31
N LEU A 207 23.65 -24.42 -26.23
CA LEU A 207 22.74 -25.50 -26.61
C LEU A 207 21.40 -24.97 -27.10
N ILE A 208 20.72 -25.78 -27.91
CA ILE A 208 19.37 -25.50 -28.38
C ILE A 208 18.44 -26.51 -27.72
N THR A 209 17.33 -26.06 -27.16
CA THR A 209 16.32 -26.93 -26.54
C THR A 209 14.95 -26.75 -27.13
N SER A 210 14.15 -27.81 -27.20
CA SER A 210 12.70 -27.74 -27.32
C SER A 210 12.05 -28.84 -26.50
N ASP A 211 10.99 -28.53 -25.77
CA ASP A 211 10.20 -29.52 -25.01
C ASP A 211 11.05 -30.45 -24.13
N SER A 212 12.03 -29.89 -23.43
CA SER A 212 12.99 -30.63 -22.59
C SER A 212 13.93 -31.58 -23.34
N THR A 213 14.12 -31.40 -24.65
CA THR A 213 15.11 -32.14 -25.46
C THR A 213 16.17 -31.20 -26.01
N VAL A 214 17.43 -31.68 -26.08
CA VAL A 214 18.52 -30.95 -26.74
C VAL A 214 18.47 -31.22 -28.24
N LEU A 215 18.42 -30.15 -29.03
CA LEU A 215 18.40 -30.20 -30.49
C LEU A 215 19.81 -29.93 -31.02
N ALA A 216 20.15 -30.60 -32.13
CA ALA A 216 21.41 -30.33 -32.82
C ALA A 216 21.40 -28.96 -33.53
N ASN A 217 20.25 -28.56 -34.08
CA ASN A 217 20.04 -27.29 -34.77
C ASN A 217 18.57 -26.87 -34.63
N ILE A 218 18.27 -25.58 -34.84
CA ILE A 218 16.88 -25.09 -34.95
C ILE A 218 16.24 -25.70 -36.21
N PRO A 219 15.10 -26.40 -36.11
CA PRO A 219 14.42 -26.95 -37.27
C PRO A 219 13.96 -25.87 -38.24
N ASN A 220 14.07 -26.14 -39.54
CA ASN A 220 13.58 -25.26 -40.60
C ASN A 220 12.78 -26.09 -41.64
N PRO A 221 11.46 -25.89 -41.77
CA PRO A 221 10.61 -24.99 -40.97
C PRO A 221 10.42 -25.49 -39.54
N ILE A 222 10.10 -24.58 -38.62
CA ILE A 222 9.81 -24.95 -37.22
C ILE A 222 8.47 -25.72 -37.18
N PRO A 223 8.43 -26.94 -36.60
CA PRO A 223 7.18 -27.70 -36.44
C PRO A 223 6.13 -26.94 -35.64
N TYR A 224 4.86 -27.19 -35.93
CA TYR A 224 3.75 -26.63 -35.18
C TYR A 224 3.88 -26.94 -33.68
N GLY A 225 3.71 -25.90 -32.85
CA GLY A 225 3.78 -26.00 -31.39
C GLY A 225 5.20 -26.06 -30.82
N MET A 226 6.24 -26.15 -31.67
CA MET A 226 7.62 -26.18 -31.23
C MET A 226 8.15 -24.75 -31.00
N THR A 227 8.81 -24.53 -29.88
CA THR A 227 9.50 -23.26 -29.58
C THR A 227 10.97 -23.53 -29.24
N PRO A 228 11.85 -23.65 -30.26
CA PRO A 228 13.27 -23.86 -30.03
C PRO A 228 13.88 -22.67 -29.29
N VAL A 229 14.56 -22.93 -28.18
CA VAL A 229 15.24 -21.92 -27.37
C VAL A 229 16.74 -22.16 -27.47
N GLU A 230 17.46 -21.16 -27.93
CA GLU A 230 18.91 -21.12 -27.95
C GLU A 230 19.41 -20.58 -26.61
N TRP A 231 20.37 -21.25 -25.99
CA TRP A 231 20.94 -20.90 -24.70
C TRP A 231 22.43 -20.67 -24.84
N ASP A 232 22.91 -19.54 -24.31
CA ASP A 232 24.32 -19.28 -24.04
C ASP A 232 24.49 -19.16 -22.54
N ILE A 233 25.10 -20.16 -21.91
CA ILE A 233 25.36 -20.17 -20.49
C ILE A 233 26.85 -20.06 -20.29
N GLU A 234 27.26 -19.13 -19.45
CA GLU A 234 28.64 -18.87 -19.12
C GLU A 234 28.75 -18.75 -17.60
N TRP A 235 29.80 -19.34 -17.05
CA TRP A 235 30.28 -18.94 -15.74
C TRP A 235 31.78 -18.73 -15.80
N ASP A 236 32.21 -17.81 -14.97
CA ASP A 236 33.63 -17.52 -14.78
C ASP A 236 33.85 -17.39 -13.28
N LEU A 237 34.49 -18.41 -12.71
CA LEU A 237 34.77 -18.51 -11.29
C LEU A 237 36.27 -18.42 -11.09
N ARG A 238 36.65 -17.65 -10.08
CA ARG A 238 38.04 -17.46 -9.67
C ARG A 238 38.12 -17.63 -8.16
N PRO A 239 39.30 -17.88 -7.60
CA PRO A 239 39.50 -17.71 -6.18
C PRO A 239 38.95 -16.35 -5.76
N GLU A 240 38.29 -16.29 -4.60
CA GLU A 240 37.85 -15.00 -4.07
C GLU A 240 39.01 -14.01 -4.07
N SER A 241 38.82 -12.86 -4.72
CA SER A 241 39.83 -11.81 -4.74
C SER A 241 40.05 -11.34 -3.31
N ASP A 242 41.31 -11.39 -2.87
CA ASP A 242 41.72 -10.86 -1.58
C ASP A 242 41.89 -9.33 -1.61
N ASP A 243 41.69 -8.69 -2.77
CA ASP A 243 42.16 -7.32 -2.99
C ASP A 243 41.12 -6.22 -2.77
N LEU A 244 39.86 -6.43 -3.16
CA LEU A 244 38.87 -5.34 -3.15
C LEU A 244 37.42 -5.78 -2.93
N ASP A 245 36.62 -4.82 -2.47
CA ASP A 245 35.17 -4.84 -2.38
C ASP A 245 34.60 -3.69 -3.23
N LEU A 246 33.44 -3.90 -3.87
CA LEU A 246 32.66 -2.81 -4.48
C LEU A 246 31.58 -2.40 -3.48
N VAL A 247 31.59 -1.15 -3.03
CA VAL A 247 30.70 -0.66 -1.97
C VAL A 247 29.70 0.33 -2.55
N LEU A 248 28.42 0.08 -2.33
CA LEU A 248 27.34 0.98 -2.66
C LEU A 248 26.98 1.87 -1.47
N SER A 249 26.81 3.15 -1.78
CA SER A 249 26.24 4.16 -0.91
C SER A 249 25.38 5.13 -1.74
N ALA A 250 24.65 6.03 -1.09
CA ALA A 250 23.88 7.05 -1.79
C ALA A 250 23.89 8.37 -1.03
N GLU A 251 23.88 9.46 -1.79
CA GLU A 251 23.87 10.81 -1.23
C GLU A 251 22.54 11.13 -0.57
N ASN A 252 22.56 11.71 0.63
CA ASN A 252 21.35 12.08 1.39
C ASN A 252 20.36 10.90 1.60
N TYR A 253 20.85 9.66 1.56
CA TYR A 253 20.04 8.44 1.57
C TYR A 253 19.06 8.33 2.75
N ASN A 254 19.46 8.82 3.92
CA ASN A 254 18.62 8.80 5.12
C ASN A 254 17.42 9.75 5.06
N ASP A 255 17.48 10.78 4.20
CA ASP A 255 16.47 11.83 4.12
C ASP A 255 15.70 11.81 2.78
N TRP A 256 16.16 11.02 1.82
CA TRP A 256 15.54 10.94 0.50
C TRP A 256 14.18 10.25 0.54
N LEU A 257 13.21 10.89 -0.14
CA LEU A 257 11.88 10.34 -0.39
C LEU A 257 11.62 10.29 -1.91
N PRO A 258 10.94 9.24 -2.40
CA PRO A 258 10.41 9.23 -3.75
C PRO A 258 9.33 10.31 -3.88
N LEU A 259 9.49 11.20 -4.86
CA LEU A 259 8.54 12.26 -5.18
C LEU A 259 8.26 12.22 -6.68
N ALA A 260 7.00 12.39 -7.06
CA ALA A 260 6.62 12.68 -8.43
C ALA A 260 6.57 14.20 -8.67
N LYS A 261 6.58 14.61 -9.93
CA LYS A 261 6.33 16.01 -10.30
C LYS A 261 4.84 16.23 -10.52
N LEU A 262 4.30 17.28 -9.93
CA LEU A 262 2.99 17.81 -10.26
C LEU A 262 3.17 18.99 -11.22
N GLU A 263 2.80 18.81 -12.48
CA GLU A 263 2.68 19.94 -13.40
C GLU A 263 1.29 20.55 -13.25
N PRO A 264 1.16 21.85 -12.94
CA PRO A 264 -0.13 22.51 -12.85
C PRO A 264 -0.68 22.71 -14.27
N VAL A 265 -1.46 21.76 -14.78
CA VAL A 265 -2.24 22.03 -15.98
C VAL A 265 -3.67 22.36 -15.56
N ILE A 266 -3.96 23.65 -15.49
CA ILE A 266 -5.31 24.17 -15.28
C ILE A 266 -6.21 23.64 -16.41
N GLY A 267 -7.17 22.79 -16.06
CA GLY A 267 -8.23 22.35 -16.98
C GLY A 267 -7.89 21.17 -17.90
N SER A 268 -6.88 20.36 -17.59
CA SER A 268 -6.70 19.07 -18.26
C SER A 268 -6.45 17.93 -17.26
N SER A 269 -7.09 16.79 -17.51
CA SER A 269 -6.61 15.49 -17.01
C SER A 269 -5.10 15.39 -17.27
N LEU A 270 -4.35 14.89 -16.28
CA LEU A 270 -2.90 14.62 -16.34
C LEU A 270 -2.61 13.74 -17.56
N THR A 271 -2.44 14.39 -18.71
CA THR A 271 -2.15 13.74 -19.98
C THR A 271 -0.64 13.75 -20.14
N ALA A 272 -0.10 12.61 -20.58
CA ALA A 272 1.32 12.28 -20.69
C ALA A 272 2.13 13.25 -21.58
N GLY A 273 2.30 14.50 -21.15
CA GLY A 273 3.47 15.31 -21.44
C GLY A 273 4.65 14.75 -20.65
N SER A 274 5.87 14.87 -21.19
CA SER A 274 7.11 14.27 -20.67
C SER A 274 7.08 14.04 -19.16
N LEU A 275 7.12 12.77 -18.74
CA LEU A 275 7.33 12.38 -17.35
C LEU A 275 8.64 13.05 -16.90
N GLU A 276 8.50 14.14 -16.17
CA GLU A 276 9.60 14.79 -15.48
C GLU A 276 9.59 14.25 -14.05
N PRO A 277 10.74 13.84 -13.50
CA PRO A 277 10.77 13.27 -12.17
C PRO A 277 10.62 14.33 -11.08
N GLY A 278 10.11 13.93 -9.92
CA GLY A 278 9.97 14.83 -8.77
C GLY A 278 11.23 14.91 -7.92
N SER A 279 11.80 13.75 -7.54
CA SER A 279 13.07 13.67 -6.82
C SER A 279 14.08 12.77 -7.53
N THR A 280 15.36 12.99 -7.24
CA THR A 280 16.47 12.16 -7.72
C THR A 280 17.38 11.74 -6.58
N LEU A 281 18.07 10.62 -6.73
CA LEU A 281 19.05 10.10 -5.79
C LEU A 281 20.33 9.73 -6.55
N VAL A 282 21.47 10.24 -6.09
CA VAL A 282 22.79 9.84 -6.58
C VAL A 282 23.24 8.61 -5.80
N VAL A 283 23.51 7.52 -6.51
CA VAL A 283 24.01 6.26 -5.97
C VAL A 283 25.45 6.09 -6.43
N LYS A 284 26.35 5.91 -5.47
CA LYS A 284 27.78 5.77 -5.70
C LYS A 284 28.19 4.30 -5.52
N ALA A 285 28.97 3.77 -6.46
CA ALA A 285 29.68 2.51 -6.33
C ALA A 285 31.18 2.80 -6.25
N GLU A 286 31.84 2.41 -5.16
CA GLU A 286 33.26 2.68 -4.89
C GLU A 286 34.04 1.38 -4.69
N ALA A 287 35.17 1.23 -5.37
CA ALA A 287 36.08 0.13 -5.19
C ALA A 287 36.99 0.41 -3.97
N VAL A 288 36.83 -0.40 -2.92
CA VAL A 288 37.53 -0.24 -1.64
C VAL A 288 38.50 -1.41 -1.45
N PRO A 289 39.77 -1.19 -1.05
CA PRO A 289 40.68 -2.28 -0.76
C PRO A 289 40.20 -3.10 0.44
N LYS A 290 40.37 -4.42 0.40
CA LYS A 290 40.15 -5.27 1.58
C LYS A 290 41.22 -4.99 2.66
N PRO A 291 40.96 -5.25 3.96
CA PRO A 291 41.81 -4.84 5.08
C PRO A 291 43.29 -5.25 5.02
N ASP A 292 43.61 -6.30 4.25
CA ASP A 292 44.97 -6.84 4.09
C ASP A 292 45.56 -6.61 2.68
N SER A 293 44.85 -5.91 1.78
CA SER A 293 45.35 -5.59 0.44
C SER A 293 46.12 -4.27 0.43
N SER A 294 47.22 -4.26 -0.32
CA SER A 294 48.02 -3.06 -0.60
C SER A 294 47.75 -2.47 -1.98
N SER A 295 46.81 -3.06 -2.74
CA SER A 295 46.47 -2.63 -4.09
C SER A 295 45.60 -1.37 -4.08
N THR A 296 45.71 -0.54 -5.13
CA THR A 296 44.72 0.50 -5.42
C THR A 296 43.71 -0.12 -6.40
N PRO A 297 42.51 -0.50 -5.96
CA PRO A 297 41.60 -1.27 -6.78
C PRO A 297 41.10 -0.44 -7.96
N LYS A 298 41.33 -0.92 -9.18
CA LYS A 298 40.83 -0.32 -10.42
C LYS A 298 39.88 -1.30 -11.11
N LEU A 299 38.73 -0.78 -11.49
CA LEU A 299 37.72 -1.46 -12.28
C LEU A 299 37.79 -0.98 -13.72
N LYS A 300 37.77 -1.92 -14.66
CA LYS A 300 37.64 -1.68 -16.09
C LYS A 300 36.27 -1.07 -16.43
N LYS A 301 35.23 -1.51 -15.72
CA LYS A 301 33.84 -1.14 -16.01
C LYS A 301 32.96 -1.32 -14.77
N ILE A 302 31.97 -0.43 -14.60
CA ILE A 302 30.94 -0.53 -13.55
C ILE A 302 29.55 -0.44 -14.20
N THR A 303 28.66 -1.38 -13.91
CA THR A 303 27.27 -1.40 -14.39
C THR A 303 26.30 -1.36 -13.21
N PHE A 304 25.29 -0.49 -13.26
CA PHE A 304 24.21 -0.41 -12.29
C PHE A 304 22.93 -1.05 -12.84
N TYR A 305 22.21 -1.76 -11.97
CA TYR A 305 20.92 -2.37 -12.27
C TYR A 305 19.86 -1.90 -11.26
N LEU A 306 18.71 -1.45 -11.76
CA LEU A 306 17.60 -0.93 -10.97
C LEU A 306 16.36 -1.81 -11.12
N LYS A 307 15.90 -2.37 -10.01
CA LYS A 307 14.56 -2.93 -9.87
C LYS A 307 13.64 -1.85 -9.33
N SER A 308 12.50 -1.64 -9.97
CA SER A 308 11.53 -0.62 -9.58
C SER A 308 10.10 -1.15 -9.51
N SER A 309 9.33 -0.63 -8.56
CA SER A 309 7.88 -0.74 -8.49
C SER A 309 7.20 -0.14 -9.73
N ASN A 310 5.93 -0.44 -9.87
CA ASN A 310 5.09 0.03 -10.96
C ASN A 310 3.65 0.09 -10.44
N VAL A 311 3.40 1.03 -9.53
CA VAL A 311 2.08 1.25 -8.95
C VAL A 311 1.28 2.12 -9.91
N PRO A 312 0.01 1.81 -10.22
CA PRO A 312 -0.78 2.64 -11.12
C PRO A 312 -0.89 4.08 -10.58
N GLY A 313 -0.75 5.09 -11.45
CA GLY A 313 -0.83 6.49 -11.04
C GLY A 313 0.50 7.06 -10.53
N ILE A 314 0.46 8.26 -9.96
CA ILE A 314 1.59 8.88 -9.21
C ILE A 314 1.28 8.99 -7.70
N ALA A 315 0.01 8.83 -7.33
CA ALA A 315 -0.57 8.92 -6.00
C ALA A 315 -1.85 8.05 -5.93
N MET A 316 -2.47 7.94 -4.75
CA MET A 316 -3.57 7.00 -4.49
C MET A 316 -4.87 7.26 -5.25
N ASN A 317 -5.15 8.52 -5.63
CA ASN A 317 -6.40 8.94 -6.30
C ASN A 317 -6.20 9.41 -7.74
N THR A 318 -5.02 9.20 -8.33
CA THR A 318 -4.75 9.59 -9.72
C THR A 318 -4.76 8.35 -10.61
N PRO A 319 -5.93 7.90 -11.12
CA PRO A 319 -5.94 6.88 -12.14
C PRO A 319 -5.35 7.45 -13.44
N TYR A 320 -4.54 6.64 -14.08
CA TYR A 320 -3.78 7.03 -15.26
C TYR A 320 -4.67 6.73 -16.48
N GLU A 321 -5.60 7.64 -16.79
CA GLU A 321 -6.64 7.42 -17.82
C GLU A 321 -6.10 7.25 -19.26
N ASN A 322 -4.80 7.36 -19.48
CA ASN A 322 -4.18 7.10 -20.79
C ASN A 322 -2.81 6.42 -20.68
N THR A 323 -2.64 5.49 -19.74
CA THR A 323 -1.38 4.72 -19.69
C THR A 323 -1.30 3.83 -20.93
N PRO A 324 -0.27 3.95 -21.78
CA PRO A 324 0.06 2.87 -22.67
C PRO A 324 0.23 1.59 -21.83
N PRO A 325 -0.21 0.44 -22.37
CA PRO A 325 -0.07 -0.85 -21.72
C PRO A 325 1.33 -1.02 -21.12
N PHE A 326 1.39 -1.47 -19.86
CA PHE A 326 2.62 -1.66 -19.08
C PHE A 326 3.81 -2.11 -19.94
N GLY A 327 4.70 -1.17 -20.21
CA GLY A 327 6.02 -1.37 -20.81
C GLY A 327 7.06 -0.64 -19.96
N ASP A 328 8.34 -0.80 -20.27
CA ASP A 328 9.46 -0.23 -19.51
C ASP A 328 9.30 1.27 -19.20
N VAL A 329 8.58 2.04 -20.01
CA VAL A 329 8.47 3.50 -19.88
C VAL A 329 7.75 4.03 -18.62
N ASN A 330 7.07 3.18 -17.84
CA ASN A 330 6.23 3.62 -16.71
C ASN A 330 6.65 2.96 -15.36
N ARG A 331 7.94 2.93 -15.04
CA ARG A 331 8.40 2.51 -13.70
C ARG A 331 8.41 3.69 -12.74
N ASP A 332 8.16 3.42 -11.47
CA ASP A 332 8.10 4.45 -10.43
C ASP A 332 9.48 5.09 -10.17
N LEU A 333 10.55 4.33 -10.42
CA LEU A 333 11.96 4.72 -10.34
C LEU A 333 12.68 4.32 -11.64
N GLN A 334 13.48 5.22 -12.21
CA GLN A 334 14.17 4.99 -13.49
C GLN A 334 15.55 5.65 -13.53
N PHE A 335 16.46 5.11 -14.33
CA PHE A 335 17.58 5.87 -14.87
C PHE A 335 17.11 6.73 -16.04
N GLU A 336 17.59 7.95 -16.12
CA GLU A 336 17.37 8.83 -17.27
C GLU A 336 18.66 9.01 -18.06
N GLN A 337 18.54 8.94 -19.39
CA GLN A 337 19.69 9.04 -20.30
C GLN A 337 20.48 10.33 -20.06
N ASP A 338 19.82 11.48 -20.12
CA ASP A 338 20.49 12.78 -20.04
C ASP A 338 21.15 13.00 -18.68
N LYS A 339 20.52 12.57 -17.58
CA LYS A 339 21.09 12.70 -16.24
C LYS A 339 22.28 11.80 -16.02
N ASN A 340 22.21 10.53 -16.44
CA ASN A 340 23.31 9.60 -16.24
C ASN A 340 24.48 9.88 -17.21
N ALA A 341 24.22 10.43 -18.39
CA ALA A 341 25.26 10.92 -19.28
C ALA A 341 26.09 12.06 -18.65
N LEU A 342 25.50 12.90 -17.80
CA LEU A 342 26.23 13.94 -17.05
C LEU A 342 27.20 13.34 -16.01
N HIS A 343 26.96 12.11 -15.56
CA HIS A 343 27.86 11.34 -14.68
C HIS A 343 28.79 10.41 -15.48
N GLY A 344 28.86 10.56 -16.81
CA GLY A 344 29.76 9.78 -17.67
C GLY A 344 29.33 8.33 -17.86
N LEU A 345 28.05 8.00 -17.65
CA LEU A 345 27.51 6.67 -17.88
C LEU A 345 26.82 6.56 -19.26
N ASP A 346 27.03 5.41 -19.91
CA ASP A 346 26.25 4.95 -21.05
C ASP A 346 24.87 4.48 -20.58
N PHE A 347 23.83 5.03 -21.19
CA PHE A 347 22.44 4.60 -20.99
C PHE A 347 22.13 3.38 -21.85
N ILE A 348 21.73 2.28 -21.21
CA ILE A 348 21.30 1.07 -21.89
C ILE A 348 19.77 1.05 -21.98
N ASP A 349 19.11 1.19 -20.83
CA ASP A 349 17.67 1.32 -20.69
C ASP A 349 17.34 1.98 -19.33
N ILE A 350 16.05 2.18 -19.05
CA ILE A 350 15.57 2.83 -17.82
C ILE A 350 15.91 2.07 -16.53
N ALA A 351 16.40 0.83 -16.62
CA ALA A 351 16.80 -0.02 -15.51
C ALA A 351 18.30 -0.34 -15.50
N THR A 352 19.06 0.10 -16.50
CA THR A 352 20.48 -0.24 -16.65
C THR A 352 21.32 0.92 -17.20
N VAL A 353 22.37 1.27 -16.47
CA VAL A 353 23.41 2.23 -16.90
C VAL A 353 24.79 1.67 -16.60
N GLN A 354 25.80 2.05 -17.35
CA GLN A 354 27.16 1.53 -17.16
C GLN A 354 28.22 2.57 -17.50
N THR A 355 29.42 2.45 -16.96
CA THR A 355 30.55 3.22 -17.45
C THR A 355 30.99 2.71 -18.83
N PRO A 356 31.62 3.55 -19.66
CA PRO A 356 32.50 3.09 -20.73
C PRO A 356 33.62 2.19 -20.19
N GLU A 357 34.38 1.55 -21.07
CA GLU A 357 35.62 0.87 -20.65
C GLU A 357 36.69 1.92 -20.30
N GLY A 358 37.36 1.74 -19.15
CA GLY A 358 38.35 2.68 -18.64
C GLY A 358 39.03 2.19 -17.37
N GLU A 359 39.52 3.11 -16.54
CA GLU A 359 40.07 2.80 -15.21
C GLU A 359 39.28 3.57 -14.15
N TYR A 360 38.47 2.87 -13.37
CA TYR A 360 37.55 3.47 -12.40
C TYR A 360 37.85 2.98 -10.98
N THR A 361 37.92 3.91 -10.05
CA THR A 361 37.85 3.61 -8.60
C THR A 361 36.43 3.80 -8.07
N GLU A 362 35.59 4.54 -8.79
CA GLU A 362 34.21 4.79 -8.44
C GLU A 362 33.39 5.16 -9.67
N ALA A 363 32.06 5.05 -9.56
CA ALA A 363 31.10 5.59 -10.51
C ALA A 363 29.82 6.02 -9.78
N GLU A 364 29.08 6.95 -10.37
CA GLU A 364 27.83 7.47 -9.83
C GLU A 364 26.71 7.34 -10.84
N ALA A 365 25.57 6.80 -10.39
CA ALA A 365 24.34 6.71 -11.17
C ALA A 365 23.24 7.57 -10.52
N VAL A 366 22.41 8.18 -11.35
CA VAL A 366 21.28 9.01 -10.91
C VAL A 366 19.97 8.26 -11.13
N VAL A 367 19.30 7.92 -10.03
CA VAL A 367 17.96 7.33 -10.04
C VAL A 367 16.93 8.46 -9.87
N SER A 368 15.89 8.43 -10.67
CA SER A 368 14.82 9.43 -10.69
C SER A 368 13.48 8.82 -10.30
N SER A 369 12.68 9.55 -9.54
CA SER A 369 11.35 9.12 -9.06
C SER A 369 10.22 9.80 -9.81
N PHE A 370 9.20 9.02 -10.16
CA PHE A 370 8.00 9.42 -10.90
C PHE A 370 6.70 9.13 -10.13
N ASP A 371 6.80 8.58 -8.92
CA ASP A 371 5.68 8.23 -8.05
C ASP A 371 5.99 8.63 -6.61
N PHE A 372 5.00 9.13 -5.86
CA PHE A 372 5.21 9.55 -4.46
C PHE A 372 5.39 8.39 -3.47
N GLY A 373 5.07 7.17 -3.86
CA GLY A 373 5.27 5.93 -3.10
C GLY A 373 6.29 4.98 -3.73
N GLY A 374 6.99 5.37 -4.81
CA GLY A 374 7.87 4.50 -5.56
C GLY A 374 8.95 3.82 -4.72
N TYR A 375 9.16 2.52 -4.94
CA TYR A 375 10.16 1.72 -4.23
C TYR A 375 10.93 0.79 -5.16
N GLY A 376 12.12 0.36 -4.73
CA GLY A 376 13.03 -0.41 -5.57
C GLY A 376 14.27 -0.92 -4.86
N GLU A 377 15.16 -1.50 -5.66
CA GLU A 377 16.44 -2.07 -5.27
C GLU A 377 17.48 -1.70 -6.34
N ILE A 378 18.67 -1.24 -5.94
CA ILE A 378 19.81 -1.00 -6.85
C ILE A 378 21.01 -1.84 -6.45
N VAL A 379 21.72 -2.35 -7.45
CA VAL A 379 23.04 -3.00 -7.31
C VAL A 379 24.01 -2.46 -8.35
N ALA A 380 25.30 -2.66 -8.11
CA ALA A 380 26.36 -2.41 -9.08
C ALA A 380 27.24 -3.65 -9.26
N TRP A 381 27.83 -3.76 -10.44
CA TRP A 381 28.75 -4.83 -10.81
C TRP A 381 29.99 -4.21 -11.43
N GLY A 382 31.16 -4.59 -10.92
CA GLY A 382 32.46 -4.13 -11.39
C GLY A 382 33.22 -5.25 -12.11
N GLU A 383 33.84 -4.94 -13.24
CA GLU A 383 34.82 -5.79 -13.92
C GLU A 383 36.24 -5.23 -13.68
N THR A 384 37.24 -6.05 -13.37
CA THR A 384 38.67 -5.63 -13.30
C THR A 384 39.38 -5.78 -14.65
N GLU A 385 40.59 -5.21 -14.80
CA GLU A 385 41.40 -5.39 -16.03
C GLU A 385 41.77 -6.86 -16.28
N ASP A 386 42.05 -7.62 -15.22
CA ASP A 386 42.33 -9.06 -15.28
C ASP A 386 41.06 -9.87 -15.56
N GLY A 387 39.91 -9.20 -15.70
CA GLY A 387 38.60 -9.76 -16.01
C GLY A 387 37.88 -10.34 -14.79
N GLU A 388 38.33 -10.04 -13.57
CA GLU A 388 37.63 -10.46 -12.35
C GLU A 388 36.32 -9.68 -12.24
N SER A 389 35.38 -10.19 -11.44
CA SER A 389 34.08 -9.54 -11.25
C SER A 389 33.79 -9.41 -9.77
N VAL A 390 33.31 -8.24 -9.38
CA VAL A 390 32.88 -7.93 -8.02
C VAL A 390 31.44 -7.44 -8.04
N LEU A 391 30.58 -8.01 -7.20
CA LEU A 391 29.25 -7.48 -6.97
C LEU A 391 29.33 -6.44 -5.86
N SER A 392 28.52 -5.39 -5.98
CA SER A 392 28.32 -4.44 -4.90
C SER A 392 27.86 -5.10 -3.60
N MET A 393 28.47 -4.67 -2.50
CA MET A 393 27.98 -4.78 -1.13
C MET A 393 27.54 -3.40 -0.65
N LEU A 394 26.87 -3.32 0.48
CA LEU A 394 26.45 -2.06 1.08
C LEU A 394 27.49 -1.59 2.08
N GLU A 395 27.65 -0.26 2.16
CA GLU A 395 28.35 0.35 3.27
C GLU A 395 27.75 -0.12 4.60
N ASN A 396 28.60 -0.57 5.52
CA ASN A 396 28.14 -1.02 6.82
C ASN A 396 27.68 0.20 7.63
N PRO A 397 26.42 0.26 8.09
CA PRO A 397 25.88 1.42 8.80
C PRO A 397 26.55 1.68 10.16
N GLY A 398 27.30 0.70 10.70
CA GLY A 398 28.13 0.88 11.90
C GLY A 398 29.53 1.42 11.64
N SER A 399 29.93 1.58 10.37
CA SER A 399 31.21 2.20 10.01
C SER A 399 31.23 3.66 10.43
N THR A 400 32.35 4.10 10.99
CA THR A 400 32.60 5.51 11.32
C THR A 400 33.95 5.95 10.75
N PRO A 401 34.15 7.26 10.51
CA PRO A 401 35.46 7.76 10.08
C PRO A 401 36.57 7.28 11.04
N GLY A 402 37.48 6.43 10.55
CA GLY A 402 38.59 5.85 11.33
C GLY A 402 38.35 4.45 11.91
N VAL A 403 37.13 3.91 11.85
CA VAL A 403 36.81 2.51 12.20
C VAL A 403 35.85 1.93 11.15
N PRO A 404 36.36 1.59 9.94
CA PRO A 404 35.55 0.95 8.93
C PRO A 404 35.18 -0.47 9.38
N LEU A 405 33.89 -0.80 9.32
CA LEU A 405 33.43 -2.17 9.46
C LEU A 405 33.30 -2.81 8.07
N PRO A 406 33.44 -4.16 7.97
CA PRO A 406 33.28 -4.84 6.70
C PRO A 406 31.92 -4.54 6.05
N PRO A 407 31.87 -4.32 4.71
CA PRO A 407 30.62 -4.16 3.97
C PRO A 407 29.64 -5.32 4.20
N ILE A 408 28.35 -5.06 4.00
CA ILE A 408 27.28 -6.06 4.19
C ILE A 408 26.66 -6.48 2.86
N GLU A 409 26.34 -7.76 2.72
CA GLU A 409 25.69 -8.27 1.50
C GLU A 409 24.25 -7.73 1.35
N GLY A 410 23.87 -7.33 0.13
CA GLY A 410 22.48 -6.99 -0.21
C GLY A 410 22.37 -5.87 -1.25
N PRO A 411 21.17 -5.67 -1.82
CA PRO A 411 20.91 -4.51 -2.66
C PRO A 411 20.67 -3.26 -1.83
N LEU A 412 20.95 -2.08 -2.39
CA LEU A 412 20.59 -0.82 -1.77
C LEU A 412 19.10 -0.58 -2.01
N LEU A 413 18.34 -0.51 -0.92
CA LEU A 413 16.89 -0.39 -0.95
C LEU A 413 16.49 1.07 -1.19
N LEU A 414 15.69 1.37 -2.23
CA LEU A 414 15.21 2.73 -2.52
C LEU A 414 13.71 2.86 -2.24
N PRO A 415 13.23 3.80 -1.40
CA PRO A 415 13.99 4.57 -0.42
C PRO A 415 14.60 3.67 0.65
N LYS A 416 15.43 4.26 1.53
CA LYS A 416 15.92 3.57 2.74
C LYS A 416 14.74 3.05 3.55
N ARG A 417 14.73 1.74 3.79
CA ARG A 417 13.63 1.04 4.46
C ARG A 417 14.07 -0.33 4.98
N ALA A 418 13.24 -0.93 5.82
CA ALA A 418 13.32 -2.36 6.14
C ALA A 418 13.03 -3.25 4.91
N SER A 419 13.64 -4.44 4.84
CA SER A 419 13.54 -5.35 3.69
C SER A 419 12.12 -5.85 3.38
N ASP A 420 11.25 -5.85 4.39
CA ASP A 420 9.84 -6.26 4.33
C ASP A 420 8.86 -5.08 4.24
N SER A 421 9.38 -3.86 4.03
CA SER A 421 8.61 -2.64 3.87
C SER A 421 8.87 -2.00 2.50
N PHE A 422 7.93 -1.15 2.07
CA PHE A 422 7.97 -0.30 0.88
C PHE A 422 8.01 1.19 1.26
N ILE A 423 7.95 1.50 2.56
CA ILE A 423 7.82 2.86 3.09
C ILE A 423 9.19 3.34 3.57
N ALA A 424 9.54 4.59 3.26
CA ALA A 424 10.78 5.18 3.73
C ALA A 424 10.85 5.24 5.27
N ASP A 425 11.98 4.79 5.84
CA ASP A 425 12.27 4.90 7.28
C ASP A 425 12.17 6.35 7.76
N LYS A 426 12.59 7.31 6.92
CA LYS A 426 12.50 8.75 7.20
C LYS A 426 11.06 9.17 7.49
N TRP A 427 10.13 8.81 6.60
CA TRP A 427 8.72 9.18 6.78
C TRP A 427 8.13 8.48 7.99
N LYS A 428 8.46 7.19 8.19
CA LYS A 428 8.02 6.46 9.39
C LYS A 428 8.54 7.09 10.68
N ALA A 429 9.77 7.59 10.69
CA ALA A 429 10.32 8.31 11.84
C ALA A 429 9.58 9.63 12.08
N ASP A 430 9.36 10.44 11.03
CA ASP A 430 8.69 11.73 11.11
C ASP A 430 7.22 11.62 11.57
N THR A 431 6.56 10.50 11.28
CA THR A 431 5.16 10.21 11.66
C THR A 431 5.04 9.29 12.87
N ASN A 432 6.16 8.96 13.54
CA ASN A 432 6.19 8.08 14.72
C ASN A 432 5.54 6.69 14.46
N SER A 433 5.82 6.11 13.29
CA SER A 433 5.26 4.85 12.79
C SER A 433 6.31 3.79 12.41
N LEU A 434 7.55 3.92 12.90
CA LEU A 434 8.65 2.96 12.63
C LEU A 434 8.30 1.49 12.93
N SER A 435 7.47 1.22 13.93
CA SER A 435 7.04 -0.14 14.29
C SER A 435 5.81 -0.63 13.54
N LYS A 436 5.15 0.21 12.74
CA LYS A 436 3.93 -0.14 12.02
C LYS A 436 4.29 -0.85 10.71
N ALA A 437 3.52 -1.90 10.40
CA ALA A 437 3.59 -2.59 9.12
C ALA A 437 2.92 -1.74 8.03
N ASP A 438 3.26 -2.00 6.77
CA ASP A 438 2.75 -1.21 5.64
C ASP A 438 1.23 -1.32 5.44
N LEU A 439 0.63 -2.39 5.98
CA LEU A 439 -0.81 -2.67 5.96
C LEU A 439 -1.53 -2.27 7.27
N ASP A 440 -0.87 -1.54 8.16
CA ASP A 440 -1.49 -1.01 9.39
C ASP A 440 -2.56 0.05 9.06
N ASP A 441 -3.70 -0.02 9.74
CA ASP A 441 -4.87 0.88 9.66
C ASP A 441 -5.47 0.94 11.07
N SER A 442 -4.61 1.28 12.04
CA SER A 442 -4.90 1.18 13.48
C SER A 442 -5.12 2.54 14.14
N ASP A 443 -5.47 3.53 13.34
CA ASP A 443 -5.61 4.93 13.74
C ASP A 443 -6.75 5.14 14.73
N VAL A 444 -6.59 6.11 15.62
CA VAL A 444 -7.49 6.31 16.76
C VAL A 444 -7.85 7.78 16.96
N LEU A 445 -9.14 8.05 17.19
CA LEU A 445 -9.68 9.41 17.38
C LEU A 445 -9.34 10.08 18.74
N GLY A 446 -8.62 9.37 19.62
CA GLY A 446 -8.25 9.86 20.96
C GLY A 446 -9.44 10.08 21.90
N GLU A 447 -9.16 10.38 23.18
CA GLU A 447 -10.15 10.79 24.21
C GLU A 447 -11.39 9.89 24.37
N GLY A 448 -11.29 8.60 24.02
CA GLY A 448 -12.41 7.66 24.06
C GLY A 448 -13.45 7.85 22.94
N ARG A 449 -13.09 8.57 21.87
CA ARG A 449 -13.84 8.68 20.61
C ARG A 449 -13.64 7.44 19.75
N GLY A 450 -14.64 7.14 18.92
CA GLY A 450 -14.62 6.01 18.00
C GLY A 450 -15.31 4.78 18.56
N ASP A 451 -15.89 3.98 17.67
CA ASP A 451 -16.31 2.62 18.01
C ASP A 451 -15.06 1.75 18.14
N PRO A 452 -14.80 1.11 19.31
CA PRO A 452 -13.63 0.25 19.50
C PRO A 452 -13.62 -0.98 18.57
N GLY A 453 -14.77 -1.34 18.00
CA GLY A 453 -14.88 -2.39 16.98
C GLY A 453 -14.54 -1.92 15.56
N CYS A 454 -14.32 -0.61 15.36
CA CYS A 454 -14.02 0.00 14.06
C CYS A 454 -12.83 0.98 14.17
N PRO A 455 -11.62 0.52 14.54
CA PRO A 455 -10.42 1.35 14.48
C PRO A 455 -10.07 1.72 13.02
N GLY A 456 -9.22 2.73 12.86
CA GLY A 456 -8.73 3.16 11.56
C GLY A 456 -9.72 3.98 10.75
N ASP A 457 -9.27 4.43 9.58
CA ASP A 457 -10.06 5.12 8.57
C ASP A 457 -10.20 4.32 7.27
N GLY A 458 -9.63 3.11 7.21
CA GLY A 458 -9.67 2.25 6.04
C GLY A 458 -8.54 2.47 5.05
N LEU A 459 -7.54 3.30 5.38
CA LEU A 459 -6.32 3.48 4.62
C LEU A 459 -5.18 2.71 5.30
N THR A 460 -4.40 2.01 4.50
CA THR A 460 -3.16 1.40 5.00
C THR A 460 -2.06 2.44 5.13
N LEU A 461 -1.08 2.18 6.01
CA LEU A 461 0.09 3.02 6.19
C LEU A 461 0.83 3.34 4.87
N TYR A 462 0.87 2.39 3.92
CA TYR A 462 1.45 2.65 2.61
C TYR A 462 0.62 3.64 1.79
N GLU A 463 -0.71 3.60 1.88
CA GLU A 463 -1.60 4.53 1.16
C GLU A 463 -1.49 5.94 1.73
N GLU A 464 -1.41 6.06 3.05
CA GLU A 464 -1.11 7.33 3.73
C GLU A 464 0.26 7.90 3.33
N TYR A 465 1.28 7.01 3.28
CA TYR A 465 2.61 7.33 2.81
C TYR A 465 2.55 7.79 1.36
N ARG A 466 2.06 6.98 0.42
CA ARG A 466 2.01 7.34 -1.00
C ARG A 466 1.17 8.59 -1.26
N GLY A 467 0.15 8.82 -0.44
CA GLY A 467 -0.60 10.07 -0.37
C GLY A 467 -1.56 10.29 -1.54
N PHE A 468 -2.19 11.47 -1.53
CA PHE A 468 -3.30 11.83 -2.40
C PHE A 468 -3.02 13.17 -3.09
N ILE A 469 -3.56 13.37 -4.28
CA ILE A 469 -3.61 14.68 -4.94
C ILE A 469 -4.92 15.35 -4.59
N LEU A 470 -4.85 16.42 -3.81
CA LEU A 470 -6.01 17.15 -3.32
C LEU A 470 -5.86 18.61 -3.77
N ASN A 471 -6.76 19.07 -4.64
CA ASN A 471 -6.76 20.43 -5.17
C ASN A 471 -5.41 20.84 -5.82
N ASN A 472 -4.85 19.95 -6.65
CA ASN A 472 -3.54 20.09 -7.31
C ASN A 472 -2.31 20.05 -6.39
N GLU A 473 -2.46 19.63 -5.13
CA GLU A 473 -1.34 19.45 -4.20
C GLU A 473 -1.21 17.99 -3.77
N HIS A 474 0.01 17.48 -3.65
CA HIS A 474 0.25 16.17 -3.04
C HIS A 474 0.23 16.28 -1.53
N VAL A 475 -0.55 15.39 -0.89
CA VAL A 475 -0.71 15.32 0.55
C VAL A 475 -0.49 13.87 1.00
N ARG A 476 0.59 13.65 1.76
CA ARG A 476 0.71 12.44 2.60
C ARG A 476 -0.14 12.62 3.84
N THR A 477 -0.94 11.63 4.18
CA THR A 477 -1.71 11.66 5.43
C THR A 477 -0.89 11.13 6.60
N LYS A 478 -1.49 10.91 7.77
CA LYS A 478 -0.74 10.62 9.00
C LYS A 478 -1.36 9.45 9.78
N PRO A 479 -0.55 8.45 10.16
CA PRO A 479 -0.98 7.25 10.90
C PRO A 479 -1.35 7.48 12.37
N THR A 480 -1.66 8.73 12.71
CA THR A 480 -2.16 9.16 14.02
C THR A 480 -3.49 9.88 13.91
N ASP A 481 -3.86 10.28 12.69
CA ASP A 481 -5.09 10.97 12.37
C ASP A 481 -6.04 9.94 11.76
N VAL A 482 -7.34 10.08 11.99
CA VAL A 482 -8.35 9.35 11.20
C VAL A 482 -8.81 10.30 10.11
N ASP A 483 -8.49 9.96 8.87
CA ASP A 483 -8.73 10.78 7.70
C ASP A 483 -10.14 10.58 7.12
N TYR A 484 -10.70 11.67 6.62
CA TYR A 484 -12.03 11.68 6.00
C TYR A 484 -12.06 12.63 4.82
N PHE A 485 -12.45 12.13 3.65
CA PHE A 485 -12.43 12.87 2.41
C PHE A 485 -13.82 13.43 2.09
N LEU A 486 -13.90 14.74 1.85
CA LEU A 486 -15.15 15.47 1.65
C LEU A 486 -15.08 16.32 0.38
N ASN A 487 -15.99 16.06 -0.56
CA ASN A 487 -16.27 16.98 -1.65
C ASN A 487 -17.39 17.95 -1.22
N ASN A 488 -17.02 19.21 -0.90
CA ASN A 488 -17.95 20.23 -0.43
C ASN A 488 -18.47 21.10 -1.58
N LYS A 489 -19.62 20.72 -2.16
CA LYS A 489 -20.29 21.48 -3.22
C LYS A 489 -21.10 22.69 -2.71
N ILE A 490 -21.24 22.86 -1.39
CA ILE A 490 -21.93 24.01 -0.78
C ILE A 490 -21.00 25.23 -0.65
N GLY A 491 -19.68 24.99 -0.59
CA GLY A 491 -18.69 26.04 -0.38
C GLY A 491 -18.68 26.59 1.04
N GLY A 492 -18.35 27.88 1.19
CA GLY A 492 -18.08 28.52 2.49
C GLY A 492 -19.26 28.52 3.47
N ALA A 493 -20.50 28.41 3.00
CA ALA A 493 -21.67 28.35 3.88
C ALA A 493 -21.69 27.09 4.77
N ALA A 494 -20.99 26.02 4.36
CA ALA A 494 -20.88 24.78 5.13
C ALA A 494 -19.72 24.74 6.13
N SER A 495 -18.74 25.66 6.03
CA SER A 495 -17.49 25.61 6.81
C SER A 495 -17.72 25.53 8.31
N GLY A 496 -18.70 26.27 8.85
CA GLY A 496 -19.01 26.22 10.29
C GLY A 496 -19.45 24.84 10.78
N GLY A 497 -20.22 24.11 9.97
CA GLY A 497 -20.67 22.76 10.33
C GLY A 497 -19.59 21.69 10.12
N ILE A 498 -18.77 21.83 9.08
CA ILE A 498 -17.63 20.94 8.85
C ILE A 498 -16.60 21.07 9.98
N ASN A 499 -16.30 22.32 10.41
CA ASN A 499 -15.40 22.57 11.53
C ASN A 499 -15.98 22.03 12.85
N LEU A 500 -17.28 22.22 13.08
CA LEU A 500 -17.94 21.65 14.25
C LEU A 500 -17.85 20.12 14.23
N PHE A 501 -18.16 19.47 13.11
CA PHE A 501 -18.00 18.02 12.94
C PHE A 501 -16.59 17.54 13.28
N SER A 502 -15.56 18.11 12.63
CA SER A 502 -14.16 17.73 12.86
C SER A 502 -13.75 17.92 14.34
N SER A 503 -14.17 19.03 14.97
CA SER A 503 -13.87 19.29 16.38
C SER A 503 -14.52 18.30 17.34
N LEU A 504 -15.72 17.81 17.03
CA LEU A 504 -16.46 16.90 17.90
C LEU A 504 -16.01 15.45 17.75
N THR A 505 -15.69 15.03 16.53
CA THR A 505 -15.28 13.66 16.21
C THR A 505 -13.79 13.43 16.37
N GLY A 506 -12.96 14.47 16.24
CA GLY A 506 -11.51 14.35 16.13
C GLY A 506 -11.04 13.89 14.74
N ILE A 507 -11.97 13.72 13.79
CA ILE A 507 -11.65 13.32 12.41
C ILE A 507 -11.01 14.49 11.66
N LYS A 508 -9.98 14.18 10.88
CA LYS A 508 -9.32 15.12 9.98
C LYS A 508 -10.01 15.14 8.62
N VAL A 509 -10.61 16.28 8.29
CA VAL A 509 -11.35 16.45 7.03
C VAL A 509 -10.43 16.97 5.94
N HIS A 510 -10.29 16.20 4.86
CA HIS A 510 -9.60 16.56 3.63
C HIS A 510 -10.60 16.99 2.57
N PHE A 511 -10.39 18.16 1.98
CA PHE A 511 -11.25 18.67 0.92
C PHE A 511 -10.80 18.18 -0.45
N VAL A 512 -11.73 17.58 -1.19
CA VAL A 512 -11.46 16.97 -2.50
C VAL A 512 -12.21 17.73 -3.60
N SER A 513 -11.50 18.14 -4.67
CA SER A 513 -12.13 18.75 -5.85
C SER A 513 -12.87 17.69 -6.67
N GLU A 514 -13.81 18.09 -7.54
CA GLU A 514 -14.49 17.15 -8.46
C GLU A 514 -13.52 16.50 -9.46
N ASP A 515 -12.38 17.13 -9.73
CA ASP A 515 -11.36 16.62 -10.66
C ASP A 515 -10.42 15.57 -10.03
N ASP A 516 -10.45 15.41 -8.69
CA ASP A 516 -9.51 14.56 -7.94
C ASP A 516 -10.06 13.14 -7.70
N PHE A 517 -11.25 12.81 -8.21
CA PHE A 517 -11.88 11.49 -8.02
C PHE A 517 -12.94 11.16 -9.08
N GLU A 518 -13.22 9.87 -9.26
CA GLU A 518 -14.33 9.41 -10.09
C GLU A 518 -15.67 9.53 -9.33
N THR A 519 -16.55 10.41 -9.78
CA THR A 519 -17.82 10.71 -9.09
C THR A 519 -18.75 9.49 -8.98
N SER A 520 -18.72 8.59 -9.97
CA SER A 520 -19.61 7.42 -9.97
C SER A 520 -19.25 6.37 -8.90
N THR A 521 -17.97 6.25 -8.55
CA THR A 521 -17.48 5.28 -7.56
C THR A 521 -17.20 5.93 -6.20
N ARG A 522 -16.75 7.19 -6.16
CA ARG A 522 -16.27 7.92 -4.97
C ARG A 522 -15.05 7.30 -4.28
N ILE A 523 -14.40 6.31 -4.90
CA ILE A 523 -13.24 5.64 -4.30
C ILE A 523 -12.03 6.57 -4.37
N ILE A 524 -11.45 6.90 -3.20
CA ILE A 524 -10.32 7.84 -3.11
C ILE A 524 -8.97 7.13 -3.24
N ASN A 525 -8.86 5.86 -2.86
CA ASN A 525 -7.62 5.08 -2.94
C ASN A 525 -7.67 4.07 -4.09
N SER A 526 -8.11 4.48 -5.29
CA SER A 526 -8.36 3.59 -6.43
C SER A 526 -7.10 3.13 -7.17
N ALA A 527 -5.98 3.84 -7.02
CA ALA A 527 -4.74 3.59 -7.75
C ALA A 527 -3.76 2.82 -6.84
N TYR A 528 -3.81 1.48 -6.86
CA TYR A 528 -3.04 0.63 -5.93
C TYR A 528 -2.46 -0.63 -6.58
N ASN A 529 -1.56 -1.28 -5.85
CA ASN A 529 -1.21 -2.67 -6.06
C ASN A 529 -1.78 -3.54 -4.91
N LYS A 530 -1.97 -4.84 -5.14
CA LYS A 530 -2.59 -5.74 -4.14
C LYS A 530 -1.77 -5.93 -2.86
N ALA A 531 -0.45 -5.68 -2.88
CA ALA A 531 0.42 -5.90 -1.74
C ALA A 531 0.35 -4.76 -0.72
N THR A 532 -0.21 -3.60 -1.11
CA THR A 532 -0.22 -2.37 -0.31
C THR A 532 -1.62 -1.81 -0.09
N HIS A 533 -2.67 -2.62 -0.26
CA HIS A 533 -4.06 -2.19 -0.21
C HIS A 533 -4.94 -3.26 0.46
N GLN A 534 -5.87 -2.84 1.32
CA GLN A 534 -6.80 -3.74 2.02
C GLN A 534 -8.25 -3.62 1.55
N ASN A 535 -8.73 -2.39 1.32
CA ASN A 535 -10.11 -2.10 0.96
C ASN A 535 -10.24 -0.75 0.25
N ASP A 536 -11.25 -0.65 -0.61
CA ASP A 536 -11.64 0.64 -1.18
C ASP A 536 -12.23 1.54 -0.08
N GLN A 537 -11.78 2.79 -0.04
CA GLN A 537 -12.26 3.84 0.85
C GLN A 537 -12.95 4.92 0.03
N HIS A 538 -14.12 5.38 0.49
CA HIS A 538 -14.97 6.30 -0.25
C HIS A 538 -14.95 7.69 0.38
N LEU A 539 -14.96 8.72 -0.48
CA LEU A 539 -15.23 10.09 -0.04
C LEU A 539 -16.73 10.36 0.08
N VAL A 540 -17.09 11.39 0.83
CA VAL A 540 -18.48 11.84 0.98
C VAL A 540 -18.72 13.13 0.19
N ILE A 541 -19.88 13.22 -0.47
CA ILE A 541 -20.28 14.41 -1.23
C ILE A 541 -21.31 15.19 -0.41
N LEU A 542 -21.02 16.46 -0.11
CA LEU A 542 -21.92 17.39 0.55
C LEU A 542 -22.44 18.40 -0.47
N ARG A 543 -23.77 18.48 -0.64
CA ARG A 543 -24.40 19.38 -1.62
C ARG A 543 -25.69 20.02 -1.12
N GLU A 544 -26.05 21.14 -1.73
CA GLU A 544 -27.36 21.74 -1.54
C GLU A 544 -28.43 20.86 -2.20
N GLN A 545 -29.59 20.74 -1.55
CA GLN A 545 -30.77 20.05 -2.06
C GLN A 545 -31.91 21.06 -2.23
N THR A 546 -32.14 21.45 -3.49
CA THR A 546 -33.19 22.42 -3.88
C THR A 546 -34.57 21.80 -3.90
N GLY A 547 -35.61 22.58 -3.57
CA GLY A 547 -37.02 22.19 -3.73
C GLY A 547 -37.60 21.33 -2.61
N VAL A 548 -36.86 21.12 -1.51
CA VAL A 548 -37.33 20.42 -0.31
C VAL A 548 -37.36 21.41 0.85
N ASN A 549 -38.55 21.69 1.39
CA ASN A 549 -38.69 22.56 2.55
C ASN A 549 -38.20 21.82 3.81
N GLY A 550 -36.95 22.08 4.19
CA GLY A 550 -36.49 21.96 5.58
C GLY A 550 -35.94 20.60 6.05
N THR A 551 -35.74 19.61 5.19
CA THR A 551 -35.09 18.34 5.60
C THR A 551 -33.72 18.18 4.96
N SER A 552 -32.68 18.37 5.77
CA SER A 552 -31.32 17.91 5.44
C SER A 552 -31.22 16.41 5.75
N LYS A 553 -30.39 15.67 5.00
CA LYS A 553 -30.27 14.21 5.15
C LYS A 553 -28.95 13.67 4.61
N ALA A 554 -28.33 12.75 5.36
CA ALA A 554 -27.35 11.80 4.85
C ALA A 554 -28.04 10.61 4.16
N HIS A 555 -27.91 10.48 2.85
CA HIS A 555 -28.60 9.46 2.06
C HIS A 555 -27.83 8.12 2.06
N GLY A 556 -28.38 7.14 2.77
CA GLY A 556 -27.77 5.82 3.00
C GLY A 556 -27.19 5.65 4.41
N GLY A 557 -27.25 6.71 5.24
CA GLY A 557 -26.80 6.70 6.63
C GLY A 557 -27.95 6.63 7.66
N PRO A 558 -27.63 6.41 8.96
CA PRO A 558 -26.28 6.40 9.51
C PRO A 558 -25.47 5.16 9.10
N SER A 559 -24.25 5.35 8.60
CA SER A 559 -23.32 4.28 8.15
C SER A 559 -21.91 4.84 7.92
N ASN A 560 -20.98 4.03 7.40
CA ASN A 560 -19.66 4.47 6.93
C ASN A 560 -19.72 5.07 5.51
N PRO A 561 -18.69 5.82 5.06
CA PRO A 561 -18.69 6.55 3.80
C PRO A 561 -19.09 5.75 2.55
N ARG A 562 -18.76 4.46 2.47
CA ARG A 562 -19.17 3.56 1.37
C ARG A 562 -20.67 3.59 1.12
N ASN A 563 -21.48 3.57 2.18
CA ASN A 563 -22.94 3.52 2.06
C ASN A 563 -23.59 4.90 1.91
N ILE A 564 -22.83 5.98 2.07
CA ILE A 564 -23.33 7.36 1.97
C ILE A 564 -23.23 7.85 0.53
N THR A 565 -24.35 7.84 -0.18
CA THR A 565 -24.38 8.32 -1.58
C THR A 565 -24.06 9.81 -1.68
N HIS A 566 -24.62 10.61 -0.76
CA HIS A 566 -24.36 12.03 -0.57
C HIS A 566 -25.06 12.53 0.70
N ILE A 567 -24.66 13.72 1.16
CA ILE A 567 -25.37 14.52 2.15
C ILE A 567 -26.05 15.69 1.43
N GLY A 568 -27.37 15.78 1.55
CA GLY A 568 -28.17 16.88 1.04
C GLY A 568 -28.52 17.86 2.15
N ILE A 569 -28.14 19.13 1.99
CA ILE A 569 -28.54 20.21 2.89
C ILE A 569 -29.63 21.04 2.23
N ALA A 570 -30.78 21.16 2.90
CA ALA A 570 -31.92 21.89 2.34
C ALA A 570 -31.60 23.38 2.14
N THR A 571 -32.07 23.98 1.04
CA THR A 571 -31.88 25.42 0.74
C THR A 571 -32.30 26.33 1.91
N GLY A 572 -33.42 26.01 2.57
CA GLY A 572 -33.89 26.77 3.74
C GLY A 572 -32.93 26.71 4.94
N THR A 573 -32.20 25.61 5.12
CA THR A 573 -31.15 25.50 6.15
C THR A 573 -29.99 26.46 5.86
N LEU A 574 -29.68 26.72 4.59
CA LEU A 574 -28.59 27.62 4.21
C LEU A 574 -28.98 29.10 4.38
N ASN A 575 -30.22 29.44 4.03
CA ASN A 575 -30.68 30.83 3.90
C ASN A 575 -31.45 31.36 5.12
N ASP A 576 -32.22 30.51 5.81
CA ASP A 576 -33.20 30.96 6.79
C ASP A 576 -32.80 30.63 8.24
N ILE A 577 -31.85 29.72 8.42
CA ILE A 577 -31.39 29.28 9.75
C ILE A 577 -30.15 30.08 10.19
N PRO A 578 -30.10 30.57 11.45
CA PRO A 578 -28.92 31.23 11.99
C PRO A 578 -27.66 30.37 11.89
N ALA A 579 -26.49 31.01 11.82
CA ALA A 579 -25.21 30.33 11.57
C ALA A 579 -24.92 29.16 12.54
N GLU A 580 -25.26 29.31 13.82
CA GLU A 580 -25.11 28.25 14.83
C GLU A 580 -25.99 27.03 14.51
N GLY A 581 -27.26 27.26 14.15
CA GLY A 581 -28.18 26.18 13.77
C GLY A 581 -27.77 25.51 12.47
N ARG A 582 -27.31 26.28 11.49
CA ARG A 582 -26.76 25.76 10.24
C ARG A 582 -25.53 24.88 10.49
N ALA A 583 -24.61 25.32 11.36
CA ALA A 583 -23.44 24.54 11.74
C ALA A 583 -23.83 23.22 12.43
N SER A 584 -24.77 23.27 13.38
CA SER A 584 -25.28 22.08 14.08
C SER A 584 -25.92 21.06 13.13
N ILE A 585 -26.76 21.52 12.19
CA ILE A 585 -27.42 20.63 11.22
C ILE A 585 -26.42 20.01 10.25
N ILE A 586 -25.47 20.79 9.72
CA ILE A 586 -24.45 20.24 8.81
C ILE A 586 -23.55 19.23 9.55
N ALA A 587 -23.13 19.54 10.78
CA ALA A 587 -22.36 18.60 11.59
C ALA A 587 -23.15 17.33 11.92
N HIS A 588 -24.46 17.46 12.16
CA HIS A 588 -25.37 16.34 12.37
C HIS A 588 -25.39 15.40 11.16
N GLU A 589 -25.58 15.93 9.95
CA GLU A 589 -25.60 15.10 8.74
C GLU A 589 -24.23 14.47 8.43
N LEU A 590 -23.13 15.19 8.67
CA LEU A 590 -21.78 14.63 8.55
C LEU A 590 -21.54 13.49 9.55
N ALA A 591 -22.05 13.60 10.77
CA ALA A 591 -21.90 12.54 11.76
C ALA A 591 -22.68 11.26 11.40
N HIS A 592 -23.81 11.36 10.68
CA HIS A 592 -24.45 10.17 10.08
C HIS A 592 -23.55 9.45 9.08
N SER A 593 -22.66 10.17 8.39
CA SER A 593 -21.75 9.57 7.42
C SER A 593 -20.57 8.81 8.02
N VAL A 594 -20.45 8.84 9.35
CA VAL A 594 -19.51 8.06 10.15
C VAL A 594 -20.24 7.28 11.24
N ASN A 595 -21.44 6.78 10.91
CA ASN A 595 -22.24 5.84 11.69
C ASN A 595 -22.77 6.35 13.05
N VAL A 596 -22.88 7.66 13.26
CA VAL A 596 -23.48 8.20 14.49
C VAL A 596 -24.99 8.35 14.31
N PRO A 597 -25.83 7.57 15.00
CA PRO A 597 -27.27 7.69 14.85
C PRO A 597 -27.91 8.78 15.69
N HIS A 598 -29.16 9.10 15.39
CA HIS A 598 -30.03 9.86 16.28
C HIS A 598 -30.16 9.21 17.67
N HIS A 599 -30.49 10.02 18.67
CA HIS A 599 -30.81 9.53 20.01
C HIS A 599 -32.12 8.73 20.06
N GLY A 600 -33.02 8.96 19.12
CA GLY A 600 -34.33 8.34 19.01
C GLY A 600 -34.92 8.62 17.63
N GLU A 601 -36.05 8.02 17.32
CA GLU A 601 -36.69 8.13 16.01
C GLU A 601 -38.11 8.70 16.16
N GLY A 602 -38.59 9.41 15.14
CA GLY A 602 -39.93 9.97 15.12
C GLY A 602 -40.22 10.93 16.28
N GLY A 603 -41.49 10.98 16.71
CA GLY A 603 -41.95 11.88 17.77
C GLY A 603 -41.88 13.35 17.36
N ILE A 604 -41.85 13.60 16.06
CA ILE A 604 -41.75 14.89 15.41
C ILE A 604 -42.88 15.04 14.40
N PHE A 605 -43.48 16.22 14.34
CA PHE A 605 -44.32 16.60 13.21
C PHE A 605 -44.24 18.12 13.00
N ILE A 606 -44.46 18.56 11.77
CA ILE A 606 -44.44 19.97 11.40
C ILE A 606 -45.87 20.45 11.20
N ALA A 607 -46.22 21.58 11.82
CA ALA A 607 -47.54 22.17 11.65
C ALA A 607 -47.50 23.70 11.63
N THR A 608 -48.52 24.27 10.98
CA THR A 608 -48.84 25.68 11.11
C THR A 608 -49.78 25.90 12.29
N ILE A 609 -49.54 26.95 13.09
CA ILE A 609 -50.41 27.31 14.22
C ILE A 609 -50.89 28.74 14.01
N THR A 610 -52.17 28.89 13.65
CA THR A 610 -52.77 30.17 13.23
C THR A 610 -53.92 30.61 14.14
N GLY A 611 -54.20 31.91 14.15
CA GLY A 611 -55.22 32.54 14.99
C GLY A 611 -54.63 33.36 16.14
N THR A 612 -55.50 34.09 16.83
CA THR A 612 -55.15 35.00 17.94
C THR A 612 -55.64 34.47 19.29
N GLY A 613 -54.95 34.83 20.38
CA GLY A 613 -55.30 34.36 21.73
C GLY A 613 -54.75 32.97 22.06
N THR A 614 -55.32 32.34 23.08
CA THR A 614 -54.87 31.03 23.61
C THR A 614 -55.40 29.86 22.80
N LEU A 615 -56.59 29.94 22.21
CA LEU A 615 -57.12 28.88 21.35
C LEU A 615 -56.71 29.14 19.89
N ARG A 616 -56.01 28.19 19.27
CA ARG A 616 -55.48 28.31 17.91
C ARG A 616 -55.76 27.06 17.07
N LYS A 617 -55.70 27.24 15.75
CA LYS A 617 -55.84 26.15 14.77
C LYS A 617 -54.45 25.61 14.42
N GLU A 618 -54.22 24.34 14.72
CA GLU A 618 -53.04 23.59 14.29
C GLU A 618 -53.37 22.84 12.99
N THR A 619 -52.60 23.10 11.93
CA THR A 619 -52.72 22.43 10.62
C THR A 619 -51.38 21.77 10.28
N PRO A 620 -51.26 20.44 10.44
CA PRO A 620 -50.06 19.70 10.06
C PRO A 620 -49.74 19.84 8.58
N ILE A 621 -48.46 19.77 8.24
CA ILE A 621 -48.02 19.58 6.85
C ILE A 621 -48.36 18.15 6.38
N ASP A 622 -48.21 17.17 7.27
CA ASP A 622 -48.58 15.79 7.01
C ASP A 622 -50.11 15.66 6.89
N ASN A 623 -50.56 15.36 5.68
CA ASN A 623 -51.97 15.22 5.31
C ASN A 623 -52.63 13.95 5.88
N THR A 624 -51.86 13.02 6.46
CA THR A 624 -52.40 11.91 7.26
C THR A 624 -52.88 12.36 8.64
N LEU A 625 -52.47 13.56 9.07
CA LEU A 625 -52.79 14.13 10.37
C LEU A 625 -53.90 15.19 10.23
N SER A 626 -55.03 15.01 10.93
CA SER A 626 -56.16 15.95 10.82
C SER A 626 -55.89 17.28 11.52
N PRO A 627 -56.25 18.44 10.93
CA PRO A 627 -56.20 19.73 11.62
C PRO A 627 -57.09 19.74 12.88
N GLY A 628 -56.77 20.60 13.85
CA GLY A 628 -57.55 20.67 15.08
C GLY A 628 -57.30 21.91 15.93
N GLY A 629 -58.11 22.08 16.97
CA GLY A 629 -57.95 23.14 17.96
C GLY A 629 -56.96 22.76 19.05
N VAL A 630 -56.06 23.68 19.38
CA VAL A 630 -55.07 23.53 20.46
C VAL A 630 -55.04 24.78 21.34
N GLU A 631 -54.74 24.60 22.62
CA GLU A 631 -54.43 25.73 23.49
C GLU A 631 -52.92 25.99 23.47
N VAL A 632 -52.51 27.24 23.29
CA VAL A 632 -51.12 27.63 23.16
C VAL A 632 -50.67 28.49 24.35
N TYR A 633 -49.46 28.22 24.83
CA TYR A 633 -48.83 28.88 25.97
C TYR A 633 -47.35 29.14 25.64
N LEU A 634 -46.73 30.10 26.33
CA LEU A 634 -45.27 30.20 26.39
C LEU A 634 -44.78 29.31 27.54
N GLU A 635 -43.70 28.56 27.33
CA GLU A 635 -43.11 27.73 28.40
C GLU A 635 -42.39 28.61 29.45
N PRO A 636 -42.80 28.59 30.74
CA PRO A 636 -42.14 29.37 31.80
C PRO A 636 -41.43 28.50 32.84
N LEU A 637 -40.43 29.05 33.54
CA LEU A 637 -39.77 28.38 34.67
C LEU A 637 -40.66 28.17 35.90
N THR A 638 -41.76 28.93 36.08
CA THR A 638 -42.55 28.89 37.34
C THR A 638 -44.08 29.08 37.22
N ARG A 639 -44.67 29.61 36.12
CA ARG A 639 -46.14 29.68 35.95
C ARG A 639 -46.57 29.98 34.50
N ALA A 640 -47.54 29.22 33.96
CA ALA A 640 -48.05 29.39 32.59
C ALA A 640 -48.43 30.87 32.30
N GLN A 641 -47.84 31.46 31.26
CA GLN A 641 -48.20 32.80 30.79
C GLN A 641 -48.98 32.72 29.48
N PRO A 642 -50.02 33.56 29.29
CA PRO A 642 -50.71 33.65 28.01
C PRO A 642 -49.71 34.09 26.93
N PRO A 643 -49.81 33.56 25.71
CA PRO A 643 -48.85 33.87 24.66
C PRO A 643 -48.95 35.34 24.26
N ARG A 644 -47.80 36.02 24.18
CA ARG A 644 -47.67 37.25 23.39
C ARG A 644 -47.99 36.91 21.93
N GLU A 645 -48.47 37.88 21.13
CA GLU A 645 -48.63 37.66 19.69
C GLU A 645 -47.35 37.02 19.13
N LEU A 646 -47.50 35.81 18.58
CA LEU A 646 -46.37 35.06 18.05
C LEU A 646 -45.97 35.73 16.74
N ALA A 647 -44.66 35.91 16.54
CA ALA A 647 -44.13 36.36 15.27
C ALA A 647 -44.58 35.40 14.14
N THR A 648 -44.72 35.94 12.94
CA THR A 648 -45.38 35.39 11.76
C THR A 648 -44.61 34.25 11.07
N ASP A 649 -44.09 33.28 11.82
CA ASP A 649 -43.52 32.06 11.22
C ASP A 649 -44.63 31.02 11.02
N PRO A 650 -44.89 30.57 9.78
CA PRO A 650 -46.01 29.68 9.51
C PRO A 650 -45.74 28.23 9.90
N TYR A 651 -44.51 27.79 10.18
CA TYR A 651 -44.19 26.38 10.42
C TYR A 651 -43.42 26.18 11.72
N PHE A 652 -43.88 25.25 12.55
CA PHE A 652 -43.24 24.90 13.82
C PHE A 652 -42.85 23.43 13.86
N LEU A 653 -41.66 23.15 14.37
CA LEU A 653 -41.22 21.79 14.69
C LEU A 653 -41.78 21.37 16.04
N ILE A 654 -42.79 20.50 16.03
CA ILE A 654 -43.54 20.11 17.22
C ILE A 654 -43.00 18.77 17.74
N ALA A 655 -42.53 18.80 18.99
CA ALA A 655 -42.07 17.62 19.69
C ALA A 655 -43.22 16.92 20.42
N ALA A 656 -43.33 15.62 20.18
CA ALA A 656 -44.28 14.73 20.81
C ALA A 656 -43.57 13.50 21.39
N ARG A 657 -44.15 12.94 22.44
CA ARG A 657 -43.70 11.66 22.99
C ARG A 657 -44.14 10.52 22.07
N CYS A 658 -43.35 9.46 22.05
CA CYS A 658 -43.73 8.20 21.43
C CYS A 658 -44.76 7.48 22.29
N ASN A 659 -45.74 6.83 21.65
CA ASN A 659 -46.75 6.02 22.36
C ASN A 659 -46.21 4.66 22.83
N GLN A 660 -45.12 4.21 22.23
CA GLN A 660 -44.48 2.93 22.52
C GLN A 660 -43.51 3.05 23.69
N ASP A 661 -43.59 2.12 24.65
CA ASP A 661 -42.62 2.05 25.75
C ASP A 661 -41.22 1.72 25.24
N GLY A 662 -40.21 2.40 25.80
CA GLY A 662 -38.80 2.16 25.45
C GLY A 662 -38.33 2.76 24.12
N THR A 663 -39.21 3.45 23.38
CA THR A 663 -38.83 4.28 22.24
C THR A 663 -38.70 5.74 22.67
N GLN A 664 -37.84 6.50 22.00
CA GLN A 664 -37.61 7.91 22.29
C GLN A 664 -37.64 8.70 20.99
N SER A 665 -38.06 9.96 21.08
CA SER A 665 -38.14 10.85 19.91
C SER A 665 -36.76 11.38 19.53
N VAL A 666 -36.66 12.01 18.36
CA VAL A 666 -35.45 12.71 17.89
C VAL A 666 -35.02 13.87 18.82
N PHE A 667 -35.87 14.30 19.76
CA PHE A 667 -35.59 15.37 20.74
C PHE A 667 -34.95 14.87 22.05
N SER A 668 -34.84 13.55 22.21
CA SER A 668 -34.36 12.88 23.43
C SER A 668 -32.84 12.89 23.60
N GLY A 669 -32.36 12.45 24.77
CA GLY A 669 -30.94 12.33 25.08
C GLY A 669 -30.29 13.62 25.57
N ALA A 670 -28.96 13.71 25.47
CA ALA A 670 -28.23 14.88 25.95
C ALA A 670 -28.65 16.15 25.20
N HIS A 671 -29.02 17.21 25.94
CA HIS A 671 -29.69 18.41 25.41
C HIS A 671 -28.85 19.23 24.42
N ASP A 672 -27.53 19.10 24.51
CA ASP A 672 -26.50 19.81 23.77
C ASP A 672 -25.85 18.96 22.67
N CYS A 673 -26.29 17.71 22.50
CA CYS A 673 -25.74 16.83 21.47
C CYS A 673 -26.28 17.20 20.08
N ILE A 674 -25.41 17.19 19.06
CA ILE A 674 -25.82 17.42 17.66
C ILE A 674 -26.83 16.39 17.16
N MET A 675 -26.86 15.17 17.73
CA MET A 675 -27.82 14.11 17.35
C MET A 675 -29.25 14.32 17.86
N ARG A 676 -29.47 15.40 18.61
CA ARG A 676 -30.78 15.79 19.14
C ARG A 676 -31.35 16.94 18.31
N TYR A 677 -32.60 16.81 17.90
CA TYR A 677 -33.32 17.89 17.25
C TYR A 677 -33.72 18.96 18.26
N ARG A 678 -33.79 20.21 17.80
CA ARG A 678 -34.33 21.34 18.57
C ARG A 678 -35.84 21.42 18.35
N ALA A 679 -36.64 21.45 19.42
CA ALA A 679 -38.08 21.68 19.31
C ALA A 679 -38.40 23.19 19.28
N ASP A 680 -39.43 23.58 18.53
CA ASP A 680 -40.04 24.91 18.63
C ASP A 680 -41.24 24.92 19.58
N VAL A 681 -41.95 23.79 19.63
CA VAL A 681 -43.19 23.60 20.41
C VAL A 681 -43.19 22.24 21.08
N LEU A 682 -43.54 22.20 22.37
CA LEU A 682 -43.73 20.96 23.13
C LEU A 682 -45.20 20.58 23.26
N VAL A 683 -45.48 19.28 23.20
CA VAL A 683 -46.75 18.68 23.61
C VAL A 683 -46.62 18.15 25.05
N HIS A 684 -47.36 18.73 25.99
CA HIS A 684 -47.52 18.11 27.32
C HIS A 684 -48.73 17.17 27.32
N LEU A 685 -48.56 16.00 27.93
CA LEU A 685 -49.67 15.08 28.19
C LEU A 685 -50.57 15.70 29.25
N ASN A 686 -51.82 15.98 28.89
CA ASN A 686 -52.83 16.47 29.83
C ASN A 686 -53.67 15.31 30.39
N PRO A 687 -54.32 15.47 31.55
CA PRO A 687 -55.31 14.52 32.05
C PRO A 687 -56.40 14.24 31.02
N ALA A 688 -57.00 13.05 31.09
CA ALA A 688 -58.16 12.72 30.26
C ALA A 688 -59.26 13.80 30.42
N ASN A 689 -59.78 14.30 29.29
CA ASN A 689 -60.83 15.33 29.17
C ASN A 689 -60.40 16.81 29.25
N GLU A 690 -59.10 17.13 29.31
CA GLU A 690 -58.61 18.50 29.09
C GLU A 690 -58.27 18.74 27.62
N ARG A 691 -58.44 19.99 27.14
CA ARG A 691 -57.94 20.41 25.83
C ARG A 691 -56.41 20.31 25.80
N TYR A 692 -55.86 19.88 24.67
CA TYR A 692 -54.42 19.68 24.53
C TYR A 692 -53.66 21.00 24.44
N LYS A 693 -52.55 21.07 25.18
CA LYS A 693 -51.76 22.29 25.35
C LYS A 693 -50.45 22.20 24.56
N ARG A 694 -50.07 23.30 23.92
CA ARG A 694 -48.82 23.50 23.18
C ARG A 694 -48.00 24.57 23.87
N TYR A 695 -46.72 24.29 24.10
CA TYR A 695 -45.82 25.22 24.79
C TYR A 695 -44.75 25.67 23.82
N PHE A 696 -44.80 26.94 23.43
CA PHE A 696 -43.81 27.58 22.57
C PHE A 696 -42.54 27.86 23.34
N LEU A 697 -41.41 27.53 22.71
CA LEU A 697 -40.07 27.67 23.25
C LEU A 697 -39.38 28.98 22.82
N THR A 698 -40.14 30.01 22.44
CA THR A 698 -39.58 31.25 21.87
C THR A 698 -39.15 32.27 22.94
N GLY A 699 -38.13 33.09 22.62
CA GLY A 699 -37.79 34.36 23.29
C GLY A 699 -37.14 34.30 24.68
N HIS A 700 -37.57 33.40 25.57
CA HIS A 700 -37.10 33.35 26.95
C HIS A 700 -36.48 32.02 27.38
N ASN A 701 -36.71 30.92 26.64
CA ASN A 701 -36.12 29.62 26.94
C ASN A 701 -36.05 28.69 25.70
N PRO A 702 -35.44 29.12 24.58
CA PRO A 702 -35.30 28.26 23.42
C PRO A 702 -34.44 27.04 23.76
N GLU A 703 -34.83 25.90 23.24
CA GLU A 703 -33.92 24.77 23.21
C GLU A 703 -32.70 25.15 22.35
N PRO A 704 -31.47 24.93 22.83
CA PRO A 704 -30.26 25.28 22.11
C PRO A 704 -30.04 24.32 20.94
N TYR A 705 -29.28 24.76 19.95
CA TYR A 705 -28.72 23.86 18.95
C TYR A 705 -27.67 22.96 19.59
N GLY A 706 -27.52 21.76 19.06
CA GLY A 706 -26.47 20.87 19.53
C GLY A 706 -25.09 21.39 19.14
N ASN A 707 -24.14 21.32 20.06
CA ASN A 707 -22.75 21.69 19.87
C ASN A 707 -21.77 20.69 20.50
N THR A 708 -22.24 19.52 20.93
CA THR A 708 -21.42 18.42 21.48
C THR A 708 -21.76 17.07 20.84
N LEU A 709 -20.95 16.05 21.12
CA LEU A 709 -21.32 14.63 20.99
C LEU A 709 -21.40 14.02 22.38
N CYS A 710 -22.52 13.35 22.69
CA CYS A 710 -22.75 12.86 24.03
C CYS A 710 -21.86 11.64 24.37
N SER A 711 -21.44 11.56 25.62
CA SER A 711 -20.72 10.41 26.21
C SER A 711 -21.62 9.54 27.08
N THR A 712 -22.92 9.82 27.10
CA THR A 712 -23.91 9.13 27.93
C THR A 712 -25.20 8.91 27.15
N ARG A 713 -25.96 7.88 27.54
CA ARG A 713 -27.34 7.65 27.07
C ARG A 713 -28.37 8.45 27.85
N TYR A 714 -28.02 8.99 29.02
CA TYR A 714 -28.97 9.71 29.87
C TYR A 714 -29.25 11.12 29.32
N GLY A 715 -30.47 11.61 29.57
CA GLY A 715 -30.81 12.99 29.27
C GLY A 715 -30.04 13.95 30.18
N THR A 716 -29.66 15.10 29.64
CA THR A 716 -28.94 16.18 30.36
C THR A 716 -29.73 17.48 30.26
N GLY A 717 -29.40 18.50 31.07
CA GLY A 717 -30.10 19.78 31.05
C GLY A 717 -31.61 19.62 31.26
N PHE A 718 -32.43 20.17 30.36
CA PHE A 718 -33.89 20.04 30.41
C PHE A 718 -34.41 18.63 30.08
N ASN A 719 -33.55 17.74 29.58
CA ASN A 719 -33.88 16.32 29.39
C ASN A 719 -33.48 15.45 30.59
N ALA A 720 -32.88 16.02 31.65
CA ALA A 720 -32.42 15.26 32.81
C ALA A 720 -33.55 14.78 33.73
N GLY A 721 -33.34 13.61 34.34
CA GLY A 721 -34.23 13.04 35.34
C GLY A 721 -35.52 12.42 34.78
N THR A 722 -36.36 11.88 35.67
CA THR A 722 -37.61 11.19 35.32
C THR A 722 -38.69 12.13 34.77
N ASN A 723 -38.55 13.43 35.02
CA ASN A 723 -39.45 14.48 34.56
C ASN A 723 -38.82 15.36 33.46
N GLY A 724 -37.72 14.93 32.85
CA GLY A 724 -37.11 15.63 31.72
C GLY A 724 -38.08 15.77 30.56
N ARG A 725 -37.94 16.83 29.75
CA ARG A 725 -38.84 17.12 28.62
C ARG A 725 -38.97 15.92 27.68
N HIS A 726 -37.81 15.47 27.18
CA HIS A 726 -37.70 14.37 26.21
C HIS A 726 -36.93 13.15 26.72
N LEU A 727 -36.54 13.15 28.00
CA LEU A 727 -35.83 12.04 28.67
C LEU A 727 -34.47 11.68 28.00
N GLY A 728 -33.91 10.52 28.37
CA GLY A 728 -32.68 9.99 27.78
C GLY A 728 -32.89 9.37 26.39
N ALA A 729 -31.78 8.99 25.74
CA ALA A 729 -31.78 8.36 24.43
C ALA A 729 -32.45 6.97 24.48
N ALA A 730 -32.93 6.50 23.32
CA ALA A 730 -33.50 5.16 23.17
C ALA A 730 -32.47 4.07 23.46
N SER A 731 -32.95 2.84 23.69
CA SER A 731 -32.08 1.68 23.90
C SER A 731 -31.12 1.48 22.71
N GLY A 732 -29.84 1.30 22.99
CA GLY A 732 -28.79 1.18 21.97
C GLY A 732 -28.37 2.48 21.30
N ARG A 733 -28.97 3.63 21.67
CA ARG A 733 -28.64 4.98 21.19
C ARG A 733 -27.95 5.81 22.27
N GLY A 734 -27.54 7.03 21.91
CA GLY A 734 -26.71 7.88 22.75
C GLY A 734 -25.26 7.39 22.80
N GLU A 735 -24.47 7.93 23.73
CA GLU A 735 -23.00 7.73 23.76
C GLU A 735 -22.37 7.93 22.36
N CYS A 736 -22.85 8.92 21.61
CA CYS A 736 -22.55 9.16 20.20
C CYS A 736 -21.04 9.21 19.91
N ILE A 737 -20.25 9.68 20.87
CA ILE A 737 -18.78 9.70 20.79
C ILE A 737 -18.16 8.33 20.53
N LYS A 738 -18.83 7.23 20.94
CA LYS A 738 -18.38 5.83 20.81
C LYS A 738 -18.97 5.11 19.59
N LYS A 739 -19.64 5.82 18.69
CA LYS A 739 -20.32 5.24 17.51
C LYS A 739 -19.64 5.56 16.19
N ILE A 740 -18.60 6.40 16.24
CA ILE A 740 -17.92 6.91 15.07
C ILE A 740 -17.16 5.78 14.38
N CYS A 741 -17.44 5.55 13.10
CA CYS A 741 -16.73 4.63 12.22
C CYS A 741 -16.58 5.29 10.83
N ALA A 742 -15.35 5.68 10.50
CA ALA A 742 -15.02 6.28 9.21
C ALA A 742 -14.51 5.26 8.17
N SER A 743 -14.12 4.07 8.62
CA SER A 743 -13.51 3.03 7.78
C SER A 743 -14.54 2.20 7.01
N ASP A 744 -14.32 2.05 5.70
CA ASP A 744 -15.15 1.22 4.82
C ASP A 744 -14.82 -0.27 4.87
N LYS A 745 -13.74 -0.63 5.57
CA LYS A 745 -13.35 -2.01 5.88
C LYS A 745 -14.42 -2.77 6.65
N TYR A 746 -15.23 -2.06 7.43
CA TYR A 746 -16.23 -2.66 8.31
C TYR A 746 -17.59 -2.71 7.65
N THR A 747 -18.27 -3.87 7.78
CA THR A 747 -19.69 -3.97 7.47
C THR A 747 -20.49 -3.65 8.73
N LEU A 748 -21.18 -2.51 8.72
CA LEU A 748 -21.93 -2.03 9.87
C LEU A 748 -23.37 -2.55 9.85
N PRO A 749 -23.94 -2.91 11.01
CA PRO A 749 -25.35 -3.27 11.09
C PRO A 749 -26.22 -2.06 10.79
N VAL A 750 -27.32 -2.27 10.07
CA VAL A 750 -28.33 -1.23 9.86
C VAL A 750 -28.96 -0.89 11.21
N TRP A 751 -28.98 0.39 11.54
CA TRP A 751 -29.69 0.88 12.71
C TRP A 751 -31.19 0.61 12.55
N THR A 752 -31.76 -0.15 13.48
CA THR A 752 -33.20 -0.35 13.51
C THR A 752 -33.88 0.95 13.90
N GLU A 753 -34.88 1.37 13.12
CA GLU A 753 -35.75 2.48 13.47
C GLU A 753 -36.84 1.98 14.41
N PRO A 754 -36.75 2.20 15.75
CA PRO A 754 -37.84 1.84 16.63
C PRO A 754 -39.11 2.59 16.23
N PRO A 755 -40.28 1.92 16.18
CA PRO A 755 -41.52 2.58 15.81
C PRO A 755 -41.87 3.63 16.87
N CYS A 756 -41.97 4.88 16.44
CA CYS A 756 -42.46 5.98 17.28
C CYS A 756 -43.70 6.60 16.64
N THR A 757 -44.87 6.27 17.18
CA THR A 757 -46.12 6.96 16.84
C THR A 757 -46.23 8.21 17.69
N PRO A 758 -46.21 9.43 17.09
CA PRO A 758 -46.29 10.66 17.85
C PRO A 758 -47.64 10.78 18.59
N ILE A 759 -47.61 11.03 19.90
CA ILE A 759 -48.81 11.36 20.67
C ILE A 759 -49.21 12.81 20.35
N ARG A 760 -49.93 12.99 19.24
CA ARG A 760 -50.26 14.32 18.71
C ARG A 760 -51.42 15.00 19.41
N THR A 761 -52.41 14.22 19.84
CA THR A 761 -53.62 14.63 20.58
C THR A 761 -54.19 16.02 20.23
N VAL A 762 -55.25 16.07 19.40
CA VAL A 762 -55.99 17.30 19.05
C VAL A 762 -57.49 17.12 19.23
N THR A 763 -58.22 18.20 19.55
CA THR A 763 -59.70 18.21 19.50
C THR A 763 -60.17 18.71 18.15
N THR A 764 -61.18 18.07 17.55
CA THR A 764 -61.80 18.53 16.30
C THR A 764 -62.20 20.00 16.43
N TYR A 765 -61.75 20.82 15.48
CA TYR A 765 -62.14 22.22 15.42
C TYR A 765 -63.61 22.25 14.97
N PRO A 766 -64.55 22.80 15.75
CA PRO A 766 -65.89 23.03 15.22
C PRO A 766 -65.80 24.13 14.17
N ASP A 767 -66.35 23.86 12.98
CA ASP A 767 -66.44 24.82 11.86
C ASP A 767 -67.17 26.11 12.24
#